data_AF-A0A2D7ZA09-F1
#
_entry.id   AF-A0A2D7ZA09-F1
#
_cell.length_a   1.000
_cell.length_b   1.000
_cell.length_c   1.000
_cell.angle_alpha   90.00
_cell.angle_beta   90.00
_cell.angle_gamma   90.00
#
_symmetry.space_group_name_H-M   'P 1'
#
loop_
_entity.id
_entity.type
_entity.pdbx_description
1 polymer ?
#
loop_
_entity_poly.entity_id
_entity_poly.type
_entity_poly.pdbx_seq_one_letter_code
_entity_poly.pdbx_strand_id
1 'polypeptide(L)'
;RDTDEDGEIDTSDPCPDAAGTSEMDRRGCPDTDGDGWSDPDVNSRAHPIGNADAFPDESTQWRDIDGDGYGDNELGNLADMCPYSSTSNVQTGRISKHDRLGCDDTDKDGWSDPEDIAPAHPHGSADAFPLESSQWNDTDDDGFGDRLEGFQGDACPEEFGNSTMDRYGCLDTDGDLWSDPTDDIFPHPVGSADAFPEEPSQWNDTDGDGWGDNYDSNDPPHRQPSDPGIGIPGALLVDDFPNLGTQWRDTDGDGWGDNFDDRKYLDNRPQSWPGELIGNATLVDAFPLDPTQHVDSDGDGWGDNSSSPTGDACPFVPGKSRYDRFGCLDDDEDGYSNPDASWPAHPDGMADAFPSEPTQWHDTDGDGFGDNQAEGASRPDACPGTVGTSSRDRLGCIDEDGDGYSNPDATWLPSPLGQADAFPNAQSLSWRNTGLPEAELWILASLQWSDVDGDGWGDAPGNNLTDACPKVPGTSHLDLNGCPDFDGDGVSDLTDAFDFEVTQWRDSDGDGFGDNPEGHLSDACPESRGSSLVDRLGCPDDDEDGWSNANDAFPTDRLQWSDTDGDGYGDHPIGPRRDDCPEVAGTSTLDRQGCPDPDGDGMSTAVSSFESSMLEIEENPTSSPITWSIWGLFGLLGLLIGLGNRPVNREDFLDELQQEFESSPYLASHSTDVFDPTVSVMQAQSLAYSPYAGGTGQYAAGFDAYQSVPSAQVLQDLLEGEGGGL
;
A
#
# COMPACT_ATOMS: atom_id res chain seq x y z
N ARG A 1 -81.07 122.28 26.92
CA ARG A 1 -80.37 122.12 28.20
C ARG A 1 -79.24 121.18 27.89
N ASP A 2 -78.11 121.43 28.50
CA ASP A 2 -76.86 120.69 28.37
C ASP A 2 -76.47 120.51 29.84
N THR A 3 -76.52 119.28 30.32
CA THR A 3 -76.57 118.95 31.74
C THR A 3 -75.18 118.65 32.31
N ASP A 4 -74.28 118.16 31.48
CA ASP A 4 -72.89 117.81 31.77
C ASP A 4 -71.87 118.77 31.15
N GLU A 5 -72.31 119.76 30.37
CA GLU A 5 -71.55 120.89 29.84
C GLU A 5 -70.45 120.51 28.82
N ASP A 6 -70.68 119.48 28.03
CA ASP A 6 -69.76 118.99 26.99
C ASP A 6 -69.91 119.69 25.63
N GLY A 7 -71.00 120.46 25.45
CA GLY A 7 -71.32 121.20 24.23
C GLY A 7 -72.46 120.60 23.40
N GLU A 8 -72.96 119.42 23.73
CA GLU A 8 -74.14 118.79 23.14
C GLU A 8 -75.39 119.03 24.01
N ILE A 9 -76.57 119.17 23.38
CA ILE A 9 -77.81 119.40 24.14
C ILE A 9 -78.44 118.06 24.54
N ASP A 10 -79.00 117.95 25.75
CA ASP A 10 -79.57 116.71 26.34
C ASP A 10 -80.52 115.91 25.40
N THR A 11 -81.15 116.57 24.41
CA THR A 11 -82.07 115.93 23.46
C THR A 11 -81.39 115.28 22.25
N SER A 12 -80.15 115.66 21.96
CA SER A 12 -79.31 115.10 20.89
C SER A 12 -78.09 114.34 21.42
N ASP A 13 -77.74 114.57 22.69
CA ASP A 13 -76.66 113.89 23.38
C ASP A 13 -77.09 112.46 23.80
N PRO A 14 -76.39 111.40 23.34
CA PRO A 14 -76.62 110.03 23.75
C PRO A 14 -76.18 109.72 25.20
N CYS A 15 -75.34 110.56 25.81
CA CYS A 15 -74.79 110.42 27.15
C CYS A 15 -75.03 111.68 28.02
N PRO A 16 -76.28 112.16 28.17
CA PRO A 16 -76.62 113.50 28.69
C PRO A 16 -76.28 113.81 30.15
N ASP A 17 -75.66 112.86 30.86
CA ASP A 17 -75.22 113.01 32.26
C ASP A 17 -73.71 112.73 32.41
N ALA A 18 -72.97 112.52 31.31
CA ALA A 18 -71.56 112.13 31.27
C ALA A 18 -70.83 112.83 30.12
N ALA A 19 -70.19 113.96 30.42
CA ALA A 19 -69.44 114.74 29.44
C ALA A 19 -68.30 113.95 28.78
N GLY A 20 -68.17 114.10 27.46
CA GLY A 20 -67.12 113.44 26.70
C GLY A 20 -66.76 114.11 25.38
N THR A 21 -65.88 113.46 24.63
CA THR A 21 -65.20 114.03 23.45
C THR A 21 -65.39 113.23 22.17
N SER A 22 -66.17 112.15 22.20
CA SER A 22 -66.45 111.33 21.01
C SER A 22 -67.04 112.18 19.87
N GLU A 23 -66.61 111.93 18.63
CA GLU A 23 -67.09 112.63 17.43
C GLU A 23 -67.65 111.69 16.34
N MET A 24 -67.28 110.40 16.35
CA MET A 24 -67.49 109.46 15.25
C MET A 24 -68.80 108.67 15.36
N ASP A 25 -69.18 108.21 16.55
CA ASP A 25 -70.41 107.47 16.79
C ASP A 25 -71.40 108.25 17.67
N ARG A 26 -71.21 108.25 19.00
CA ARG A 26 -72.11 108.86 19.97
C ARG A 26 -71.50 110.17 20.44
N ARG A 27 -71.70 111.18 19.62
CA ARG A 27 -71.17 112.52 19.88
C ARG A 27 -71.58 113.04 21.26
N GLY A 28 -70.60 113.49 22.05
CA GLY A 28 -70.77 113.96 23.43
C GLY A 28 -70.50 112.91 24.50
N CYS A 29 -70.47 111.62 24.14
CA CYS A 29 -70.14 110.56 25.09
C CYS A 29 -68.63 110.53 25.44
N PRO A 30 -68.27 109.99 26.63
CA PRO A 30 -66.87 109.78 27.01
C PRO A 30 -66.09 109.00 25.95
N ASP A 31 -64.85 109.43 25.74
CA ASP A 31 -63.89 108.87 24.78
C ASP A 31 -62.53 108.97 25.49
N THR A 32 -62.09 107.85 26.07
CA THR A 32 -60.97 107.82 27.02
C THR A 32 -59.61 107.99 26.33
N ASP A 33 -59.43 107.45 25.14
CA ASP A 33 -58.15 107.49 24.42
C ASP A 33 -58.07 108.58 23.33
N GLY A 34 -59.22 109.18 22.96
CA GLY A 34 -59.31 110.34 22.08
C GLY A 34 -59.25 110.01 20.59
N ASP A 35 -59.59 108.79 20.19
CA ASP A 35 -59.64 108.40 18.77
C ASP A 35 -60.93 108.84 18.04
N GLY A 36 -61.89 109.35 18.81
CA GLY A 36 -63.15 109.88 18.35
C GLY A 36 -64.33 108.91 18.50
N TRP A 37 -64.13 107.66 18.93
CA TRP A 37 -65.20 106.70 19.23
C TRP A 37 -65.52 106.71 20.73
N SER A 38 -66.79 106.45 21.07
CA SER A 38 -67.23 106.56 22.46
C SER A 38 -66.99 105.28 23.27
N ASP A 39 -66.55 105.43 24.53
CA ASP A 39 -66.37 104.35 25.51
C ASP A 39 -67.66 103.52 25.69
N PRO A 40 -67.58 102.19 25.86
CA PRO A 40 -68.75 101.33 26.03
C PRO A 40 -69.44 101.57 27.39
N ASP A 41 -70.77 101.57 27.37
CA ASP A 41 -71.59 101.75 28.57
C ASP A 41 -72.81 100.80 28.61
N VAL A 42 -73.68 100.99 29.60
CA VAL A 42 -74.88 100.14 29.79
C VAL A 42 -75.88 100.22 28.64
N ASN A 43 -75.87 101.31 27.88
CA ASN A 43 -76.79 101.62 26.78
C ASN A 43 -76.17 101.33 25.40
N SER A 44 -74.85 101.40 25.26
CA SER A 44 -74.13 101.01 24.04
C SER A 44 -72.95 100.11 24.39
N ARG A 45 -73.04 98.85 23.98
CA ARG A 45 -71.94 97.90 24.14
C ARG A 45 -70.91 98.09 23.05
N ALA A 46 -69.68 97.69 23.33
CA ALA A 46 -68.65 97.53 22.32
C ALA A 46 -69.03 96.45 21.28
N HIS A 47 -68.33 96.50 20.16
CA HIS A 47 -68.24 95.39 19.21
C HIS A 47 -67.84 94.09 19.97
N PRO A 48 -68.36 92.89 19.59
CA PRO A 48 -69.17 92.56 18.41
C PRO A 48 -70.68 92.76 18.59
N ILE A 49 -71.14 93.21 19.77
CA ILE A 49 -72.58 93.27 20.12
C ILE A 49 -73.18 94.65 19.85
N GLY A 50 -72.38 95.71 19.97
CA GLY A 50 -72.78 97.08 19.67
C GLY A 50 -71.71 97.82 18.86
N ASN A 51 -71.78 99.15 18.87
CA ASN A 51 -70.94 100.01 18.02
C ASN A 51 -70.07 100.99 18.82
N ALA A 52 -70.10 100.90 20.16
CA ALA A 52 -69.17 101.68 20.98
C ALA A 52 -67.75 101.13 20.79
N ASP A 53 -66.77 101.93 21.19
CA ASP A 53 -65.36 101.60 21.11
C ASP A 53 -65.04 100.26 21.80
N ALA A 54 -64.40 99.36 21.06
CA ALA A 54 -63.95 98.06 21.56
C ALA A 54 -62.63 98.13 22.34
N PHE A 55 -61.80 99.15 22.14
CA PHE A 55 -60.50 99.31 22.80
C PHE A 55 -60.33 100.70 23.43
N PRO A 56 -61.07 101.03 24.51
CA PRO A 56 -61.15 102.39 25.09
C PRO A 56 -59.84 102.99 25.63
N ASP A 57 -58.75 102.22 25.61
CA ASP A 57 -57.43 102.62 26.11
C ASP A 57 -56.37 102.63 24.97
N GLU A 58 -56.75 102.37 23.71
CA GLU A 58 -55.83 102.24 22.57
C GLU A 58 -56.35 103.00 21.33
N SER A 59 -55.93 104.27 21.25
CA SER A 59 -56.40 105.24 20.25
C SER A 59 -56.19 104.88 18.76
N THR A 60 -55.52 103.77 18.47
CA THR A 60 -55.34 103.27 17.11
C THR A 60 -56.32 102.18 16.71
N GLN A 61 -57.14 101.69 17.63
CA GLN A 61 -58.13 100.64 17.41
C GLN A 61 -59.46 101.02 18.05
N TRP A 62 -60.57 100.89 17.32
CA TRP A 62 -61.91 101.19 17.85
C TRP A 62 -62.95 100.08 17.60
N ARG A 63 -62.58 99.06 16.83
CA ARG A 63 -63.54 98.12 16.23
C ARG A 63 -63.01 96.69 16.25
N ASP A 64 -63.87 95.75 16.61
CA ASP A 64 -63.58 94.30 16.72
C ASP A 64 -64.81 93.50 16.22
N ILE A 65 -64.84 93.15 14.93
CA ILE A 65 -66.04 92.56 14.31
C ILE A 65 -66.48 91.26 14.98
N ASP A 66 -65.54 90.38 15.27
CA ASP A 66 -65.80 89.01 15.69
C ASP A 66 -65.63 88.80 17.20
N GLY A 67 -65.08 89.78 17.91
CA GLY A 67 -64.95 89.85 19.35
C GLY A 67 -63.74 89.08 19.88
N ASP A 68 -62.67 88.98 19.10
CA ASP A 68 -61.50 88.16 19.41
C ASP A 68 -60.44 88.89 20.25
N GLY A 69 -60.58 90.20 20.40
CA GLY A 69 -59.68 91.05 21.16
C GLY A 69 -58.54 91.67 20.35
N TYR A 70 -58.54 91.55 19.02
CA TYR A 70 -57.70 92.29 18.09
C TYR A 70 -58.54 93.28 17.27
N GLY A 71 -57.96 94.44 16.94
CA GLY A 71 -58.74 95.51 16.32
C GLY A 71 -58.69 95.49 14.80
N ASP A 72 -59.83 95.71 14.13
CA ASP A 72 -59.98 95.65 12.67
C ASP A 72 -59.17 96.71 11.90
N ASN A 73 -58.64 97.74 12.56
CA ASN A 73 -57.91 98.81 11.87
C ASN A 73 -56.52 98.30 11.48
N GLU A 74 -56.32 97.99 10.20
CA GLU A 74 -55.08 97.43 9.63
C GLU A 74 -53.80 98.23 9.95
N LEU A 75 -53.92 99.54 10.23
CA LEU A 75 -52.80 100.42 10.56
C LEU A 75 -52.63 100.65 12.07
N GLY A 76 -53.51 100.07 12.90
CA GLY A 76 -53.47 100.18 14.35
C GLY A 76 -52.53 99.18 15.00
N ASN A 77 -52.28 99.38 16.30
CA ASN A 77 -51.51 98.42 17.09
C ASN A 77 -52.29 97.11 17.22
N LEU A 78 -51.59 95.97 17.17
CA LEU A 78 -52.19 94.64 17.27
C LEU A 78 -53.42 94.45 16.35
N ALA A 79 -53.28 94.91 15.10
CA ALA A 79 -54.34 94.82 14.12
C ALA A 79 -54.70 93.36 13.82
N ASP A 80 -55.99 93.10 13.74
CA ASP A 80 -56.55 91.80 13.39
C ASP A 80 -56.32 91.52 11.89
N MET A 81 -55.61 90.42 11.61
CA MET A 81 -55.32 89.95 10.27
C MET A 81 -56.45 89.09 9.69
N CYS A 82 -57.38 88.64 10.54
CA CYS A 82 -58.56 87.87 10.17
C CYS A 82 -59.85 88.43 10.83
N PRO A 83 -60.36 89.60 10.38
CA PRO A 83 -61.50 90.33 10.99
C PRO A 83 -62.88 89.63 10.99
N TYR A 84 -62.93 88.35 10.62
CA TYR A 84 -64.18 87.60 10.45
C TYR A 84 -64.03 86.16 10.94
N SER A 85 -63.22 85.93 11.97
CA SER A 85 -63.04 84.63 12.61
C SER A 85 -64.35 84.10 13.20
N SER A 86 -64.47 82.77 13.26
CA SER A 86 -65.73 82.16 13.67
C SER A 86 -65.98 82.39 15.17
N THR A 87 -67.24 82.69 15.55
CA THR A 87 -67.60 82.88 16.96
C THR A 87 -67.24 81.67 17.84
N SER A 88 -67.20 80.47 17.25
CA SER A 88 -66.76 79.25 17.96
C SER A 88 -65.27 79.28 18.27
N ASN A 89 -64.43 79.73 17.33
CA ASN A 89 -62.98 79.77 17.50
C ASN A 89 -62.60 80.82 18.54
N VAL A 90 -63.19 82.02 18.43
CA VAL A 90 -63.06 83.10 19.43
C VAL A 90 -63.41 82.61 20.84
N GLN A 91 -64.60 82.00 21.03
CA GLN A 91 -65.04 81.54 22.35
C GLN A 91 -64.21 80.39 22.92
N THR A 92 -63.61 79.56 22.06
CA THR A 92 -62.77 78.44 22.48
C THR A 92 -61.30 78.82 22.62
N GLY A 93 -60.92 80.05 22.27
CA GLY A 93 -59.55 80.55 22.29
C GLY A 93 -58.67 79.94 21.20
N ARG A 94 -59.26 79.58 20.06
CA ARG A 94 -58.60 79.07 18.84
C ARG A 94 -58.26 80.21 17.90
N ILE A 95 -57.57 81.22 18.44
CA ILE A 95 -57.17 82.42 17.72
C ILE A 95 -55.67 82.66 17.97
N SER A 96 -54.94 82.93 16.89
CA SER A 96 -53.49 83.14 16.93
C SER A 96 -53.14 84.42 17.69
N LYS A 97 -51.96 84.41 18.32
CA LYS A 97 -51.41 85.50 19.14
C LYS A 97 -49.95 85.81 18.88
N HIS A 98 -49.24 84.96 18.15
CA HIS A 98 -47.80 85.08 17.89
C HIS A 98 -47.52 85.54 16.46
N ASP A 99 -48.22 84.97 15.48
CA ASP A 99 -48.28 85.47 14.11
C ASP A 99 -49.68 86.00 13.82
N ARG A 100 -50.07 86.07 12.53
CA ARG A 100 -51.35 86.55 11.99
C ARG A 100 -52.47 86.70 13.03
N LEU A 101 -52.44 87.83 13.74
CA LEU A 101 -53.24 88.03 14.95
C LEU A 101 -54.73 87.90 14.60
N GLY A 102 -55.47 87.16 15.43
CA GLY A 102 -56.90 86.94 15.26
C GLY A 102 -57.31 85.86 14.25
N CYS A 103 -56.36 85.28 13.53
CA CYS A 103 -56.62 84.15 12.64
C CYS A 103 -56.85 82.84 13.39
N ASP A 104 -57.51 81.88 12.74
CA ASP A 104 -57.80 80.56 13.32
C ASP A 104 -56.50 79.85 13.75
N ASP A 105 -56.50 79.30 14.97
CA ASP A 105 -55.39 78.53 15.57
C ASP A 105 -55.98 77.23 16.14
N THR A 106 -55.73 76.12 15.46
CA THR A 106 -56.45 74.89 15.74
C THR A 106 -56.05 74.24 17.06
N ASP A 107 -54.77 74.22 17.40
CA ASP A 107 -54.23 73.50 18.55
C ASP A 107 -53.90 74.38 19.77
N LYS A 108 -54.00 75.70 19.60
CA LYS A 108 -53.91 76.75 20.64
C LYS A 108 -52.50 76.99 21.16
N ASP A 109 -51.49 76.78 20.34
CA ASP A 109 -50.11 77.16 20.66
C ASP A 109 -49.84 78.67 20.43
N GLY A 110 -50.76 79.33 19.74
CA GLY A 110 -50.76 80.74 19.43
C GLY A 110 -50.23 81.10 18.05
N TRP A 111 -49.94 80.14 17.16
CA TRP A 111 -49.65 80.36 15.75
C TRP A 111 -50.88 80.05 14.88
N SER A 112 -50.99 80.71 13.72
CA SER A 112 -52.18 80.63 12.88
C SER A 112 -52.13 79.46 11.91
N ASP A 113 -53.26 78.80 11.70
CA ASP A 113 -53.40 77.73 10.71
C ASP A 113 -53.02 78.22 9.29
N PRO A 114 -52.42 77.36 8.45
CA PRO A 114 -52.03 77.70 7.10
C PRO A 114 -53.24 77.81 6.17
N GLU A 115 -53.18 78.79 5.27
CA GLU A 115 -54.20 79.07 4.26
C GLU A 115 -53.56 79.20 2.87
N ASP A 116 -54.37 79.11 1.80
CA ASP A 116 -53.90 79.27 0.41
C ASP A 116 -53.09 80.56 0.18
N ILE A 117 -53.41 81.63 0.92
CA ILE A 117 -52.74 82.94 0.84
C ILE A 117 -51.68 83.16 1.92
N ALA A 118 -51.59 82.27 2.90
CA ALA A 118 -50.66 82.30 4.01
C ALA A 118 -50.11 80.87 4.24
N PRO A 119 -49.15 80.43 3.42
CA PRO A 119 -48.56 79.11 3.55
C PRO A 119 -47.89 78.91 4.91
N ALA A 120 -47.78 77.64 5.31
CA ALA A 120 -46.98 77.22 6.45
C ALA A 120 -45.50 77.58 6.29
N HIS A 121 -44.78 77.67 7.40
CA HIS A 121 -43.31 77.65 7.41
C HIS A 121 -42.78 76.41 6.65
N PRO A 122 -41.66 76.49 5.90
CA PRO A 122 -40.77 77.65 5.70
C PRO A 122 -41.21 78.57 4.56
N HIS A 123 -42.29 78.22 3.85
CA HIS A 123 -42.78 78.97 2.70
C HIS A 123 -43.62 80.20 3.06
N GLY A 124 -44.08 80.30 4.30
CA GLY A 124 -44.76 81.46 4.88
C GLY A 124 -44.53 81.54 6.39
N SER A 125 -45.43 82.22 7.10
CA SER A 125 -45.32 82.43 8.55
C SER A 125 -46.38 81.69 9.37
N ALA A 126 -47.30 81.00 8.69
CA ALA A 126 -48.33 80.23 9.36
C ALA A 126 -47.74 78.95 9.95
N ASP A 127 -48.46 78.39 10.91
CA ASP A 127 -48.11 77.17 11.63
C ASP A 127 -47.91 75.99 10.66
N ALA A 128 -46.73 75.36 10.73
CA ALA A 128 -46.42 74.16 9.97
C ALA A 128 -47.11 72.90 10.51
N PHE A 129 -47.51 72.89 11.79
CA PHE A 129 -48.10 71.75 12.48
C PHE A 129 -49.44 72.10 13.16
N PRO A 130 -50.53 72.37 12.40
CA PRO A 130 -51.79 72.95 12.92
C PRO A 130 -52.57 72.08 13.91
N LEU A 131 -52.08 70.89 14.22
CA LEU A 131 -52.71 69.91 15.11
C LEU A 131 -51.81 69.52 16.29
N GLU A 132 -50.57 70.03 16.36
CA GLU A 132 -49.57 69.64 17.35
C GLU A 132 -48.97 70.87 18.03
N SER A 133 -49.62 71.29 19.12
CA SER A 133 -49.33 72.54 19.85
C SER A 133 -47.92 72.70 20.44
N SER A 134 -47.07 71.68 20.31
CA SER A 134 -45.68 71.74 20.71
C SER A 134 -44.73 72.15 19.58
N GLN A 135 -45.18 72.12 18.32
CA GLN A 135 -44.43 72.44 17.11
C GLN A 135 -45.17 73.50 16.29
N TRP A 136 -44.43 74.41 15.64
CA TRP A 136 -45.02 75.42 14.76
C TRP A 136 -44.16 75.83 13.57
N ASN A 137 -42.87 75.46 13.59
CA ASN A 137 -41.88 75.84 12.59
C ASN A 137 -41.23 74.57 12.03
N ASP A 138 -41.05 74.53 10.72
CA ASP A 138 -40.36 73.45 9.98
C ASP A 138 -39.41 74.12 8.99
N THR A 139 -38.13 74.24 9.33
CA THR A 139 -37.20 75.11 8.59
C THR A 139 -36.72 74.52 7.26
N ASP A 140 -36.68 73.20 7.12
CA ASP A 140 -36.22 72.50 5.93
C ASP A 140 -37.31 71.72 5.19
N ASP A 141 -38.57 71.80 5.65
CA ASP A 141 -39.77 71.22 5.03
C ASP A 141 -39.73 69.69 4.98
N ASP A 142 -39.20 69.06 6.04
CA ASP A 142 -39.03 67.61 6.15
C ASP A 142 -40.16 66.91 6.93
N GLY A 143 -41.02 67.70 7.58
CA GLY A 143 -42.17 67.25 8.35
C GLY A 143 -41.87 67.01 9.83
N PHE A 144 -40.71 67.39 10.35
CA PHE A 144 -40.37 67.44 11.76
C PHE A 144 -40.22 68.90 12.22
N GLY A 145 -40.74 69.22 13.40
CA GLY A 145 -40.77 70.61 13.86
C GLY A 145 -39.49 71.03 14.58
N ASP A 146 -38.96 72.22 14.29
CA ASP A 146 -37.67 72.73 14.80
C ASP A 146 -37.51 72.69 16.33
N ARG A 147 -38.61 72.62 17.07
CA ARG A 147 -38.56 72.62 18.54
C ARG A 147 -38.24 71.22 19.04
N LEU A 148 -36.96 70.97 19.33
CA LEU A 148 -36.46 69.69 19.83
C LEU A 148 -37.20 69.14 21.07
N GLU A 149 -37.68 69.99 21.97
CA GLU A 149 -38.44 69.56 23.17
C GLU A 149 -39.92 69.22 22.90
N GLY A 150 -40.41 69.48 21.67
CA GLY A 150 -41.77 69.17 21.26
C GLY A 150 -41.94 67.72 20.81
N PHE A 151 -43.14 67.39 20.33
CA PHE A 151 -43.42 66.08 19.76
C PHE A 151 -42.61 65.88 18.48
N GLN A 152 -41.83 64.79 18.42
CA GLN A 152 -40.95 64.46 17.29
C GLN A 152 -40.15 65.68 16.78
N GLY A 153 -39.60 66.46 17.71
CA GLY A 153 -38.84 67.65 17.35
C GLY A 153 -37.59 67.33 16.55
N ASP A 154 -37.36 68.12 15.52
CA ASP A 154 -36.26 67.96 14.59
C ASP A 154 -34.92 68.19 15.29
N ALA A 155 -34.06 67.18 15.20
CA ALA A 155 -32.69 67.21 15.70
C ALA A 155 -31.70 67.85 14.70
N CYS A 156 -32.11 68.02 13.45
CA CYS A 156 -31.38 68.65 12.36
C CYS A 156 -32.17 69.79 11.65
N PRO A 157 -32.63 70.85 12.35
CA PRO A 157 -33.56 71.86 11.83
C PRO A 157 -33.19 72.63 10.56
N GLU A 158 -31.98 72.46 10.02
CA GLU A 158 -31.54 73.17 8.81
C GLU A 158 -31.22 72.20 7.66
N GLU A 159 -31.38 70.89 7.85
CA GLU A 159 -30.97 69.84 6.94
C GLU A 159 -32.07 68.78 6.81
N PHE A 160 -32.82 68.85 5.70
CA PHE A 160 -33.89 67.90 5.40
C PHE A 160 -33.49 66.44 5.69
N GLY A 161 -34.28 65.77 6.53
CA GLY A 161 -34.08 64.39 6.87
C GLY A 161 -35.37 63.58 6.99
N ASN A 162 -35.20 62.31 7.32
CA ASN A 162 -36.31 61.35 7.37
C ASN A 162 -36.11 60.26 8.44
N SER A 163 -35.07 60.36 9.27
CA SER A 163 -34.88 59.47 10.41
C SER A 163 -36.07 59.57 11.38
N THR A 164 -36.45 58.44 11.98
CA THR A 164 -37.57 58.36 12.94
C THR A 164 -37.30 57.52 14.19
N MET A 165 -36.15 56.85 14.28
CA MET A 165 -35.84 55.95 15.39
C MET A 165 -34.99 56.60 16.48
N ASP A 166 -34.09 57.49 16.12
CA ASP A 166 -33.20 58.19 17.04
C ASP A 166 -33.39 59.72 17.00
N ARG A 167 -32.89 60.35 15.94
CA ARG A 167 -32.85 61.79 15.73
C ARG A 167 -33.84 62.13 14.62
N TYR A 168 -35.07 62.41 15.02
CA TYR A 168 -36.13 62.86 14.11
C TYR A 168 -35.62 64.01 13.21
N GLY A 169 -35.93 63.94 11.92
CA GLY A 169 -35.59 64.97 10.92
C GLY A 169 -34.12 65.04 10.49
N CYS A 170 -33.28 64.10 10.95
CA CYS A 170 -31.92 64.00 10.43
C CYS A 170 -31.82 63.08 9.20
N LEU A 171 -30.79 63.29 8.39
CA LEU A 171 -30.49 62.49 7.20
C LEU A 171 -30.37 61.01 7.55
N ASP A 172 -31.05 60.17 6.77
CA ASP A 172 -31.00 58.70 6.81
C ASP A 172 -30.76 58.23 5.37
N THR A 173 -29.50 57.85 5.08
CA THR A 173 -29.05 57.59 3.71
C THR A 173 -29.60 56.29 3.14
N ASP A 174 -29.77 55.26 3.96
CA ASP A 174 -30.12 53.91 3.51
C ASP A 174 -31.61 53.54 3.75
N GLY A 175 -32.32 54.36 4.52
CA GLY A 175 -33.75 54.29 4.75
C GLY A 175 -34.17 53.31 5.84
N ASP A 176 -33.28 52.96 6.76
CA ASP A 176 -33.54 52.05 7.88
C ASP A 176 -34.19 52.70 9.11
N LEU A 177 -34.43 54.02 9.01
CA LEU A 177 -35.05 54.91 9.98
C LEU A 177 -34.11 55.48 11.06
N TRP A 178 -32.81 55.17 11.04
CA TRP A 178 -31.79 55.74 11.93
C TRP A 178 -31.00 56.84 11.23
N SER A 179 -30.52 57.82 11.99
CA SER A 179 -29.82 58.97 11.42
C SER A 179 -28.34 58.69 11.14
N ASP A 180 -27.84 59.19 10.02
CA ASP A 180 -26.42 59.17 9.67
C ASP A 180 -25.56 59.83 10.76
N PRO A 181 -24.33 59.36 10.97
CA PRO A 181 -23.39 59.93 11.92
C PRO A 181 -22.87 61.28 11.45
N THR A 182 -22.70 62.20 12.39
CA THR A 182 -22.16 63.56 12.16
C THR A 182 -20.88 63.78 12.97
N ASP A 183 -20.17 64.89 12.73
CA ASP A 183 -18.94 65.22 13.46
C ASP A 183 -19.16 65.35 14.99
N ASP A 184 -20.39 65.65 15.41
CA ASP A 184 -20.81 65.86 16.78
C ASP A 184 -21.59 64.68 17.39
N ILE A 185 -22.18 63.82 16.56
CA ILE A 185 -22.88 62.60 16.99
C ILE A 185 -22.23 61.39 16.34
N PHE A 186 -21.47 60.66 17.16
CA PHE A 186 -20.80 59.44 16.73
C PHE A 186 -21.79 58.28 16.54
N PRO A 187 -21.46 57.31 15.67
CA PRO A 187 -22.18 56.05 15.63
C PRO A 187 -21.97 55.21 16.89
N HIS A 188 -22.72 54.12 17.03
CA HIS A 188 -22.41 53.07 18.01
C HIS A 188 -20.92 52.63 17.86
N PRO A 189 -20.21 52.25 18.93
CA PRO A 189 -20.62 52.16 20.34
C PRO A 189 -20.50 53.42 21.18
N VAL A 190 -20.08 54.53 20.58
CA VAL A 190 -19.78 55.75 21.34
C VAL A 190 -20.99 56.70 21.37
N GLY A 191 -21.76 56.76 20.29
CA GLY A 191 -22.98 57.57 20.22
C GLY A 191 -24.18 56.74 19.79
N SER A 192 -25.19 57.42 19.23
CA SER A 192 -26.51 56.87 18.94
C SER A 192 -26.91 56.96 17.47
N ALA A 193 -26.05 57.53 16.62
CA ALA A 193 -26.27 57.54 15.19
C ALA A 193 -26.05 56.14 14.61
N ASP A 194 -26.55 55.94 13.39
CA ASP A 194 -26.40 54.74 12.61
C ASP A 194 -24.92 54.36 12.41
N ALA A 195 -24.57 53.14 12.83
CA ALA A 195 -23.24 52.57 12.64
C ALA A 195 -22.97 52.13 11.19
N PHE A 196 -23.99 51.89 10.38
CA PHE A 196 -23.89 51.42 9.00
C PHE A 196 -24.75 52.23 8.02
N PRO A 197 -24.41 53.51 7.73
CA PRO A 197 -25.25 54.44 6.95
C PRO A 197 -25.54 54.09 5.48
N GLU A 198 -25.11 52.93 5.03
CA GLU A 198 -25.22 52.46 3.64
C GLU A 198 -25.77 51.02 3.58
N GLU A 199 -26.13 50.41 4.72
CA GLU A 199 -26.60 49.03 4.82
C GLU A 199 -27.89 48.96 5.66
N PRO A 200 -29.08 49.01 5.01
CA PRO A 200 -30.36 49.21 5.71
C PRO A 200 -30.79 48.08 6.64
N SER A 201 -30.01 47.00 6.70
CA SER A 201 -30.23 45.88 7.60
C SER A 201 -29.46 46.02 8.92
N GLN A 202 -28.59 47.02 9.08
CA GLN A 202 -27.75 47.19 10.27
C GLN A 202 -27.74 48.65 10.71
N TRP A 203 -27.84 48.89 12.01
CA TRP A 203 -27.73 50.24 12.58
C TRP A 203 -26.93 50.34 13.88
N ASN A 204 -26.62 49.19 14.49
CA ASN A 204 -25.96 49.11 15.79
C ASN A 204 -24.80 48.11 15.71
N ASP A 205 -23.67 48.47 16.33
CA ASP A 205 -22.41 47.69 16.33
C ASP A 205 -21.88 47.62 17.77
N THR A 206 -22.38 46.67 18.57
CA THR A 206 -22.30 46.75 20.03
C THR A 206 -20.88 46.84 20.58
N ASP A 207 -19.91 46.21 19.91
CA ASP A 207 -18.51 46.19 20.32
C ASP A 207 -17.56 46.99 19.41
N GLY A 208 -18.05 47.52 18.30
CA GLY A 208 -17.31 48.42 17.41
C GLY A 208 -16.36 47.71 16.46
N ASP A 209 -16.63 46.46 16.08
CA ASP A 209 -15.77 45.67 15.21
C ASP A 209 -16.10 45.79 13.71
N GLY A 210 -17.19 46.50 13.39
CA GLY A 210 -17.67 46.71 12.02
C GLY A 210 -18.61 45.64 11.50
N TRP A 211 -19.14 44.77 12.38
CA TRP A 211 -20.27 43.88 12.11
C TRP A 211 -21.46 44.29 12.97
N GLY A 212 -22.65 44.21 12.38
CA GLY A 212 -23.87 44.74 12.97
C GLY A 212 -24.65 43.70 13.78
N ASP A 213 -25.28 44.18 14.85
CA ASP A 213 -25.99 43.35 15.83
C ASP A 213 -27.20 42.61 15.23
N ASN A 214 -27.83 43.16 14.19
CA ASN A 214 -29.03 42.55 13.61
C ASN A 214 -28.67 41.26 12.88
N TYR A 215 -29.55 40.27 13.00
CA TYR A 215 -29.27 38.92 12.55
C TYR A 215 -30.12 38.48 11.39
N ASP A 216 -29.61 37.58 10.54
CA ASP A 216 -30.44 36.98 9.51
C ASP A 216 -31.44 36.02 10.14
N SER A 217 -32.72 36.40 10.16
CA SER A 217 -33.77 35.53 10.70
C SER A 217 -33.97 34.20 9.94
N ASN A 218 -33.41 34.06 8.73
CA ASN A 218 -33.39 32.81 7.97
C ASN A 218 -32.26 31.87 8.39
N ASP A 219 -31.25 32.38 9.11
CA ASP A 219 -30.11 31.64 9.60
C ASP A 219 -30.23 31.52 11.14
N PRO A 220 -30.80 30.42 11.66
CA PRO A 220 -31.19 30.34 13.06
C PRO A 220 -29.99 30.49 14.02
N PRO A 221 -30.22 31.05 15.23
CA PRO A 221 -29.20 31.75 15.98
C PRO A 221 -28.19 30.80 16.63
N HIS A 222 -26.92 31.08 16.37
CA HIS A 222 -25.79 30.76 17.25
C HIS A 222 -25.70 31.73 18.45
N ARG A 223 -26.66 32.68 18.50
CA ARG A 223 -26.80 33.73 19.50
C ARG A 223 -27.52 33.29 20.77
N GLN A 224 -27.11 33.88 21.88
CA GLN A 224 -27.81 33.81 23.15
C GLN A 224 -29.08 34.69 23.12
N PRO A 225 -30.15 34.34 23.85
CA PRO A 225 -31.34 35.18 23.96
C PRO A 225 -31.12 36.59 24.54
N SER A 226 -29.94 36.85 25.09
CA SER A 226 -29.52 38.15 25.65
C SER A 226 -28.82 39.05 24.64
N ASP A 227 -28.45 38.52 23.47
CA ASP A 227 -27.66 39.27 22.51
C ASP A 227 -28.52 40.40 21.90
N PRO A 228 -27.93 41.59 21.68
CA PRO A 228 -28.62 42.72 21.05
C PRO A 228 -28.96 42.42 19.60
N GLY A 229 -29.77 43.28 19.00
CA GLY A 229 -30.20 43.17 17.60
C GLY A 229 -31.57 42.52 17.42
N ILE A 230 -32.11 42.67 16.22
CA ILE A 230 -33.38 42.04 15.79
C ILE A 230 -33.16 41.17 14.55
N GLY A 231 -34.04 40.19 14.36
CA GLY A 231 -33.99 39.30 13.20
C GLY A 231 -34.56 39.98 11.95
N ILE A 232 -33.72 40.22 10.94
CA ILE A 232 -34.09 40.78 9.65
C ILE A 232 -33.81 39.73 8.57
N PRO A 233 -34.81 39.32 7.76
CA PRO A 233 -34.58 38.34 6.71
C PRO A 233 -33.56 38.84 5.67
N GLY A 234 -32.45 38.12 5.52
CA GLY A 234 -31.39 38.44 4.56
C GLY A 234 -30.45 39.57 5.02
N ALA A 235 -30.33 39.79 6.33
CA ALA A 235 -29.39 40.76 6.89
C ALA A 235 -27.95 40.49 6.40
N LEU A 236 -27.21 41.57 6.10
CA LEU A 236 -25.79 41.53 5.76
C LEU A 236 -24.94 42.03 6.93
N LEU A 237 -23.63 41.83 6.86
CA LEU A 237 -22.67 42.24 7.91
C LEU A 237 -23.07 41.78 9.31
N VAL A 238 -23.65 40.59 9.40
CA VAL A 238 -24.24 40.07 10.63
C VAL A 238 -23.17 39.60 11.62
N ASP A 239 -23.24 40.10 12.85
CA ASP A 239 -22.35 39.75 13.97
C ASP A 239 -22.96 38.68 14.90
N ASP A 240 -22.45 37.45 14.88
CA ASP A 240 -22.90 36.38 15.78
C ASP A 240 -22.42 36.53 17.24
N PHE A 241 -21.46 37.41 17.51
CA PHE A 241 -20.94 37.72 18.84
C PHE A 241 -20.97 39.22 19.17
N PRO A 242 -22.14 39.88 19.28
CA PRO A 242 -22.27 41.34 19.39
C PRO A 242 -21.57 42.03 20.57
N ASN A 243 -21.01 41.28 21.51
CA ASN A 243 -20.34 41.83 22.68
C ASN A 243 -18.84 41.49 22.70
N LEU A 244 -18.31 40.93 21.62
CA LEU A 244 -16.94 40.48 21.50
C LEU A 244 -16.33 40.85 20.15
N GLY A 245 -15.77 42.06 20.08
CA GLY A 245 -15.22 42.60 18.82
C GLY A 245 -13.93 41.95 18.28
N THR A 246 -13.62 40.73 18.74
CA THR A 246 -12.64 39.85 18.10
C THR A 246 -13.29 38.71 17.33
N GLN A 247 -14.61 38.54 17.42
CA GLN A 247 -15.39 37.47 16.80
C GLN A 247 -16.66 38.08 16.21
N TRP A 248 -17.03 37.68 15.00
CA TRP A 248 -18.26 38.18 14.33
C TRP A 248 -19.04 37.10 13.58
N ARG A 249 -18.46 35.91 13.37
CA ARG A 249 -19.13 34.77 12.73
C ARG A 249 -18.89 33.49 13.51
N ASP A 250 -19.94 32.69 13.60
CA ASP A 250 -19.91 31.30 14.03
C ASP A 250 -20.47 30.47 12.89
N THR A 251 -19.61 29.85 12.08
CA THR A 251 -20.07 29.21 10.85
C THR A 251 -20.79 27.87 11.08
N ASP A 252 -20.49 27.14 12.16
CA ASP A 252 -21.07 25.83 12.43
C ASP A 252 -22.05 25.78 13.61
N GLY A 253 -21.98 26.78 14.48
CA GLY A 253 -22.96 27.04 15.49
C GLY A 253 -22.74 26.49 16.86
N ASP A 254 -21.51 26.17 17.21
CA ASP A 254 -21.18 25.61 18.50
C ASP A 254 -20.92 26.66 19.60
N GLY A 255 -20.93 27.94 19.23
CA GLY A 255 -20.72 29.10 20.11
C GLY A 255 -19.27 29.53 20.24
N TRP A 256 -18.37 29.01 19.41
CA TRP A 256 -17.00 29.49 19.25
C TRP A 256 -16.86 30.23 17.92
N GLY A 257 -16.05 31.28 17.90
CA GLY A 257 -15.97 32.18 16.77
C GLY A 257 -14.88 31.79 15.79
N ASP A 258 -15.14 32.02 14.50
CA ASP A 258 -14.28 31.62 13.39
C ASP A 258 -12.89 32.30 13.41
N ASN A 259 -12.75 33.45 14.06
CA ASN A 259 -11.49 34.18 14.12
C ASN A 259 -10.54 33.58 15.16
N PHE A 260 -9.25 33.70 14.90
CA PHE A 260 -8.21 33.00 15.66
C PHE A 260 -7.01 33.90 15.94
N ASP A 261 -6.28 33.62 17.01
CA ASP A 261 -5.18 34.47 17.51
C ASP A 261 -3.78 33.91 17.22
N ASP A 262 -3.65 32.60 17.05
CA ASP A 262 -2.38 31.94 16.85
C ASP A 262 -2.12 31.62 15.37
N ARG A 263 -0.90 31.91 14.92
CA ARG A 263 -0.44 31.58 13.57
C ARG A 263 -0.29 30.08 13.36
N LYS A 264 -0.14 29.28 14.43
CA LYS A 264 -0.06 27.80 14.35
C LYS A 264 -1.23 27.18 13.59
N TYR A 265 -2.42 27.78 13.71
CA TYR A 265 -3.61 27.31 13.00
C TYR A 265 -3.42 27.40 11.48
N LEU A 266 -2.64 28.35 10.95
CA LEU A 266 -2.40 28.47 9.52
C LEU A 266 -1.57 27.33 8.92
N ASP A 267 -0.86 26.54 9.75
CA ASP A 267 -0.04 25.45 9.24
C ASP A 267 -0.91 24.25 8.79
N ASN A 268 -2.04 24.01 9.47
CA ASN A 268 -2.94 22.88 9.20
C ASN A 268 -4.35 23.28 8.72
N ARG A 269 -4.71 24.56 8.79
CA ARG A 269 -6.00 25.09 8.35
C ARG A 269 -6.09 25.23 6.81
N PRO A 270 -7.11 24.64 6.16
CA PRO A 270 -7.41 24.91 4.77
C PRO A 270 -7.69 26.40 4.51
N GLN A 271 -7.20 26.94 3.39
CA GLN A 271 -7.44 28.34 3.01
C GLN A 271 -8.94 28.67 2.82
N SER A 272 -9.79 27.66 2.64
CA SER A 272 -11.23 27.80 2.51
C SER A 272 -11.98 27.95 3.84
N TRP A 273 -11.34 27.73 4.98
CA TRP A 273 -11.98 27.87 6.28
C TRP A 273 -12.27 29.35 6.59
N PRO A 274 -13.43 29.65 7.21
CA PRO A 274 -13.88 31.00 7.50
C PRO A 274 -13.04 31.66 8.61
N GLY A 275 -13.17 32.96 8.83
CA GLY A 275 -12.50 33.67 9.92
C GLY A 275 -11.08 34.16 9.63
N GLU A 276 -10.64 35.13 10.43
CA GLU A 276 -9.44 35.93 10.23
C GLU A 276 -8.45 35.81 11.40
N LEU A 277 -7.15 36.05 11.12
CA LEU A 277 -6.11 36.08 12.16
C LEU A 277 -6.14 37.42 12.90
N ILE A 278 -6.71 37.43 14.10
CA ILE A 278 -6.81 38.57 15.01
C ILE A 278 -5.97 38.27 16.25
N GLY A 279 -4.82 38.94 16.42
CA GLY A 279 -3.76 38.54 17.35
C GLY A 279 -4.08 38.53 18.86
N ASN A 280 -5.32 38.77 19.25
CA ASN A 280 -5.84 38.66 20.62
C ASN A 280 -7.28 38.12 20.63
N ALA A 281 -7.67 37.36 19.61
CA ALA A 281 -8.98 36.72 19.55
C ALA A 281 -9.21 35.85 20.78
N THR A 282 -10.44 35.88 21.26
CA THR A 282 -10.91 35.00 22.34
C THR A 282 -12.11 34.20 21.85
N LEU A 283 -12.46 33.12 22.54
CA LEU A 283 -13.45 32.15 22.04
C LEU A 283 -13.10 31.64 20.63
N VAL A 284 -11.82 31.37 20.40
CA VAL A 284 -11.31 30.89 19.11
C VAL A 284 -11.80 29.49 18.84
N ASP A 285 -12.40 29.28 17.67
CA ASP A 285 -12.72 27.97 17.15
C ASP A 285 -11.56 27.40 16.30
N ALA A 286 -10.96 26.32 16.78
CA ALA A 286 -9.96 25.59 16.01
C ALA A 286 -10.56 24.83 14.81
N PHE A 287 -11.86 24.51 14.83
CA PHE A 287 -12.58 23.76 13.78
C PHE A 287 -13.91 24.44 13.37
N PRO A 288 -13.87 25.60 12.67
CA PRO A 288 -15.03 26.44 12.33
C PRO A 288 -16.14 25.83 11.46
N LEU A 289 -16.03 24.54 11.12
CA LEU A 289 -16.95 23.81 10.26
C LEU A 289 -17.42 22.49 10.90
N ASP A 290 -16.94 22.15 12.10
CA ASP A 290 -17.32 20.96 12.86
C ASP A 290 -17.88 21.37 14.23
N PRO A 291 -19.23 21.39 14.39
CA PRO A 291 -19.87 21.90 15.59
C PRO A 291 -19.70 21.00 16.82
N THR A 292 -18.87 19.96 16.72
CA THR A 292 -18.54 19.05 17.81
C THR A 292 -17.15 19.28 18.39
N GLN A 293 -16.29 20.06 17.71
CA GLN A 293 -14.89 20.30 18.05
C GLN A 293 -14.58 21.80 17.98
N HIS A 294 -13.83 22.33 18.95
CA HIS A 294 -13.35 23.71 18.92
C HIS A 294 -11.98 23.90 19.56
N VAL A 295 -11.43 22.87 20.20
CA VAL A 295 -10.10 22.90 20.83
C VAL A 295 -9.15 21.97 20.09
N ASP A 296 -7.96 22.48 19.76
CA ASP A 296 -6.82 21.72 19.24
C ASP A 296 -5.58 22.11 20.07
N SER A 297 -5.28 21.30 21.09
CA SER A 297 -4.26 21.64 22.09
C SER A 297 -2.84 21.48 21.56
N ASP A 298 -2.57 20.47 20.73
CA ASP A 298 -1.24 20.20 20.18
C ASP A 298 -1.05 20.66 18.72
N GLY A 299 -2.13 21.06 18.06
CA GLY A 299 -2.12 21.68 16.74
C GLY A 299 -2.06 20.68 15.60
N ASP A 300 -2.45 19.41 15.79
CA ASP A 300 -2.32 18.36 14.78
C ASP A 300 -3.51 18.24 13.81
N GLY A 301 -4.58 19.01 14.07
CA GLY A 301 -5.81 18.99 13.26
C GLY A 301 -6.84 17.94 13.69
N TRP A 302 -6.70 17.34 14.87
CA TRP A 302 -7.74 16.57 15.55
C TRP A 302 -8.24 17.33 16.78
N GLY A 303 -9.55 17.30 17.03
CA GLY A 303 -10.14 18.09 18.09
C GLY A 303 -10.19 17.37 19.44
N ASP A 304 -9.86 18.06 20.53
CA ASP A 304 -9.79 17.49 21.89
C ASP A 304 -11.17 17.17 22.51
N ASN A 305 -12.25 17.68 21.93
CA ASN A 305 -13.55 17.68 22.57
C ASN A 305 -14.14 16.26 22.57
N SER A 306 -14.25 15.66 23.76
CA SER A 306 -14.70 14.27 24.00
C SER A 306 -16.12 13.91 23.51
N SER A 307 -16.83 14.86 22.92
CA SER A 307 -18.18 14.72 22.36
C SER A 307 -18.21 14.04 20.99
N SER A 308 -17.07 13.92 20.30
CA SER A 308 -17.02 13.30 18.97
C SER A 308 -16.37 11.90 18.98
N PRO A 309 -16.92 10.92 18.23
CA PRO A 309 -16.25 9.65 17.97
C PRO A 309 -14.90 9.77 17.25
N THR A 310 -14.63 10.93 16.66
CA THR A 310 -13.39 11.25 15.93
C THR A 310 -12.55 12.32 16.65
N GLY A 311 -12.85 12.60 17.93
CA GLY A 311 -12.01 13.47 18.74
C GLY A 311 -10.66 12.84 19.00
N ASP A 312 -9.66 13.68 19.23
CA ASP A 312 -8.29 13.30 19.49
C ASP A 312 -8.18 12.44 20.76
N ALA A 313 -7.68 11.22 20.57
CA ALA A 313 -7.39 10.27 21.63
C ALA A 313 -6.04 10.57 22.33
N CYS A 314 -5.23 11.46 21.76
CA CYS A 314 -3.96 11.94 22.24
C CYS A 314 -3.84 13.48 22.31
N PRO A 315 -4.71 14.22 23.06
CA PRO A 315 -4.84 15.70 23.04
C PRO A 315 -3.58 16.58 23.26
N PHE A 316 -2.43 15.99 23.57
CA PHE A 316 -1.20 16.71 23.87
C PHE A 316 0.01 16.14 23.11
N VAL A 317 -0.20 15.20 22.19
CA VAL A 317 0.84 14.52 21.43
C VAL A 317 0.40 14.49 19.97
N PRO A 318 0.99 15.35 19.12
CA PRO A 318 0.50 15.52 17.77
C PRO A 318 0.65 14.22 16.97
N GLY A 319 -0.39 13.86 16.23
CA GLY A 319 -0.46 12.61 15.50
C GLY A 319 -1.32 12.66 14.24
N LYS A 320 -1.44 11.51 13.59
CA LYS A 320 -2.09 11.38 12.28
C LYS A 320 -2.91 10.09 12.12
N SER A 321 -2.99 9.27 13.17
CA SER A 321 -3.81 8.06 13.14
C SER A 321 -5.28 8.41 12.83
N ARG A 322 -5.92 7.56 12.01
CA ARG A 322 -7.27 7.76 11.46
C ARG A 322 -8.14 6.50 11.47
N TYR A 323 -7.61 5.35 11.90
CA TYR A 323 -8.35 4.08 11.92
C TYR A 323 -8.57 3.54 13.33
N ASP A 324 -7.71 3.90 14.27
CA ASP A 324 -7.87 3.56 15.69
C ASP A 324 -7.94 4.83 16.57
N ARG A 325 -6.95 5.08 17.41
CA ARG A 325 -6.89 6.25 18.28
C ARG A 325 -6.60 7.49 17.44
N PHE A 326 -7.65 8.12 16.93
CA PHE A 326 -7.59 9.36 16.15
C PHE A 326 -6.67 10.40 16.81
N GLY A 327 -5.83 11.08 16.03
CA GLY A 327 -4.88 12.10 16.51
C GLY A 327 -3.67 11.57 17.30
N CYS A 328 -3.54 10.25 17.48
CA CYS A 328 -2.31 9.69 18.05
C CYS A 328 -1.19 9.54 17.01
N LEU A 329 0.05 9.47 17.52
CA LEU A 329 1.27 9.27 16.72
C LEU A 329 1.14 8.04 15.82
N ASP A 330 1.46 8.23 14.55
CA ASP A 330 1.45 7.24 13.47
C ASP A 330 2.72 7.52 12.65
N ASP A 331 3.77 6.75 12.87
CA ASP A 331 5.13 7.02 12.36
C ASP A 331 5.30 6.66 10.88
N ASP A 332 4.50 5.74 10.35
CA ASP A 332 4.58 5.28 8.94
C ASP A 332 3.41 5.74 8.06
N GLU A 333 2.41 6.39 8.66
CA GLU A 333 1.25 7.03 8.04
C GLU A 333 0.21 6.07 7.44
N ASP A 334 0.22 4.81 7.86
CA ASP A 334 -0.76 3.82 7.42
C ASP A 334 -2.17 4.02 8.01
N GLY A 335 -2.26 4.85 9.05
CA GLY A 335 -3.49 5.26 9.70
C GLY A 335 -3.77 4.59 11.04
N TYR A 336 -2.94 3.66 11.52
CA TYR A 336 -3.02 3.08 12.86
C TYR A 336 -2.00 3.73 13.80
N SER A 337 -2.35 3.83 15.08
CA SER A 337 -1.52 4.50 16.07
C SER A 337 -0.40 3.61 16.61
N ASN A 338 0.78 4.20 16.82
CA ASN A 338 1.90 3.55 17.48
C ASN A 338 1.50 3.02 18.87
N PRO A 339 2.12 1.91 19.32
CA PRO A 339 1.85 1.34 20.64
C PRO A 339 2.43 2.20 21.76
N ASP A 340 1.70 2.28 22.87
CA ASP A 340 2.17 2.85 24.12
C ASP A 340 1.81 1.99 25.35
N ALA A 341 2.19 2.44 26.55
CA ALA A 341 1.99 1.67 27.78
C ALA A 341 0.51 1.41 28.13
N SER A 342 -0.42 2.19 27.57
CA SER A 342 -1.87 2.08 27.75
C SER A 342 -2.60 1.47 26.55
N TRP A 343 -1.97 1.45 25.37
CA TRP A 343 -2.47 0.85 24.14
C TRP A 343 -1.36 0.02 23.49
N PRO A 344 -1.17 -1.23 23.94
CA PRO A 344 -0.14 -2.10 23.38
C PRO A 344 -0.47 -2.52 21.94
N ALA A 345 0.56 -2.91 21.19
CA ALA A 345 0.45 -3.49 19.85
C ALA A 345 -0.32 -4.81 19.87
N HIS A 346 -0.91 -5.18 18.73
CA HIS A 346 -1.40 -6.54 18.53
C HIS A 346 -0.29 -7.58 18.79
N PRO A 347 -0.58 -8.76 19.37
CA PRO A 347 -1.88 -9.27 19.83
C PRO A 347 -2.32 -8.87 21.24
N ASP A 348 -1.46 -8.21 22.01
CA ASP A 348 -1.77 -7.82 23.38
C ASP A 348 -2.73 -6.62 23.46
N GLY A 349 -2.81 -5.82 22.39
CA GLY A 349 -3.76 -4.72 22.23
C GLY A 349 -4.16 -4.51 20.77
N MET A 350 -4.48 -3.27 20.42
CA MET A 350 -5.02 -2.89 19.10
C MET A 350 -4.20 -1.80 18.42
N ALA A 351 -3.07 -1.40 19.01
CA ALA A 351 -2.14 -0.50 18.37
C ALA A 351 -1.44 -1.20 17.20
N ASP A 352 -0.83 -0.39 16.37
CA ASP A 352 -0.01 -0.85 15.26
C ASP A 352 1.12 -1.77 15.75
N ALA A 353 1.16 -2.99 15.19
CA ALA A 353 2.20 -3.99 15.44
C ALA A 353 3.51 -3.69 14.71
N PHE A 354 3.48 -2.90 13.62
CA PHE A 354 4.65 -2.55 12.82
C PHE A 354 4.76 -1.03 12.56
N PRO A 355 5.11 -0.21 13.59
CA PRO A 355 5.13 1.28 13.53
C PRO A 355 6.11 1.96 12.56
N SER A 356 6.66 1.22 11.61
CA SER A 356 7.66 1.70 10.66
C SER A 356 7.46 1.09 9.27
N GLU A 357 6.37 0.34 9.08
CA GLU A 357 6.09 -0.39 7.86
C GLU A 357 4.63 -0.23 7.43
N PRO A 358 4.34 0.71 6.51
CA PRO A 358 2.99 1.22 6.28
C PRO A 358 2.04 0.27 5.54
N THR A 359 2.50 -0.94 5.24
CA THR A 359 1.66 -1.97 4.64
C THR A 359 1.22 -3.04 5.63
N GLN A 360 1.68 -3.00 6.89
CA GLN A 360 1.33 -3.96 7.92
C GLN A 360 1.03 -3.25 9.24
N TRP A 361 -0.08 -3.58 9.88
CA TRP A 361 -0.47 -2.97 11.17
C TRP A 361 -0.98 -3.97 12.20
N HIS A 362 -1.21 -5.22 11.80
CA HIS A 362 -1.85 -6.26 12.61
C HIS A 362 -1.03 -7.55 12.53
N ASP A 363 -0.82 -8.19 13.67
CA ASP A 363 -0.01 -9.43 13.80
C ASP A 363 -0.77 -10.40 14.72
N THR A 364 -1.68 -11.20 14.14
CA THR A 364 -2.72 -11.88 14.91
C THR A 364 -2.18 -12.85 15.97
N ASP A 365 -1.04 -13.47 15.70
CA ASP A 365 -0.42 -14.46 16.56
C ASP A 365 0.91 -14.02 17.21
N GLY A 366 1.45 -12.87 16.82
CA GLY A 366 2.61 -12.24 17.45
C GLY A 366 3.95 -12.82 16.98
N ASP A 367 4.00 -13.35 15.76
CA ASP A 367 5.19 -13.99 15.19
C ASP A 367 6.10 -13.03 14.39
N GLY A 368 5.65 -11.79 14.20
CA GLY A 368 6.38 -10.74 13.50
C GLY A 368 6.20 -10.74 11.98
N PHE A 369 5.22 -11.46 11.45
CA PHE A 369 4.69 -11.31 10.09
C PHE A 369 3.30 -10.66 10.16
N GLY A 370 3.00 -9.77 9.21
CA GLY A 370 1.78 -8.96 9.29
C GLY A 370 0.61 -9.56 8.53
N ASP A 371 -0.60 -9.46 9.07
CA ASP A 371 -1.79 -10.14 8.53
C ASP A 371 -2.28 -9.60 7.17
N ASN A 372 -1.86 -8.38 6.77
CA ASN A 372 -2.41 -7.72 5.59
C ASN A 372 -1.91 -8.38 4.29
N GLN A 373 -2.83 -9.05 3.59
CA GLN A 373 -2.58 -9.76 2.32
C GLN A 373 -2.69 -8.88 1.06
N ALA A 374 -2.70 -7.56 1.20
CA ALA A 374 -2.81 -6.66 0.06
C ALA A 374 -1.65 -6.86 -0.93
N GLU A 375 -1.92 -6.67 -2.23
CA GLU A 375 -0.88 -6.76 -3.26
C GLU A 375 0.22 -5.71 -3.00
N GLY A 376 1.46 -6.16 -2.88
CA GLY A 376 2.60 -5.31 -2.54
C GLY A 376 2.83 -5.08 -1.05
N ALA A 377 2.03 -5.69 -0.17
CA ALA A 377 2.29 -5.68 1.26
C ALA A 377 3.62 -6.37 1.57
N SER A 378 4.37 -5.82 2.52
CA SER A 378 5.64 -6.37 2.94
C SER A 378 5.41 -7.53 3.89
N ARG A 379 6.12 -8.65 3.63
CA ARG A 379 6.15 -9.86 4.48
C ARG A 379 4.77 -10.27 5.05
N PRO A 380 3.74 -10.45 4.21
CA PRO A 380 2.40 -10.81 4.67
C PRO A 380 2.38 -12.23 5.23
N ASP A 381 1.77 -12.41 6.39
CA ASP A 381 1.63 -13.69 7.07
C ASP A 381 0.59 -14.55 6.36
N ALA A 382 1.02 -15.70 5.85
CA ALA A 382 0.14 -16.64 5.18
C ALA A 382 -0.53 -17.64 6.15
N CYS A 383 -0.17 -17.62 7.43
CA CYS A 383 -0.80 -18.36 8.52
C CYS A 383 -1.20 -17.50 9.75
N PRO A 384 -2.02 -16.42 9.60
CA PRO A 384 -2.32 -15.42 10.65
C PRO A 384 -2.74 -15.91 12.06
N GLY A 385 -3.19 -17.16 12.19
CA GLY A 385 -3.66 -17.70 13.46
C GLY A 385 -2.69 -18.66 14.13
N THR A 386 -1.48 -18.82 13.61
CA THR A 386 -0.53 -19.86 14.00
C THR A 386 0.91 -19.35 13.98
N VAL A 387 1.43 -19.03 15.18
CA VAL A 387 2.81 -18.56 15.36
C VAL A 387 3.80 -19.40 14.56
N GLY A 388 4.48 -18.75 13.62
CA GLY A 388 5.41 -19.36 12.70
C GLY A 388 6.77 -18.65 12.62
N THR A 389 7.69 -19.26 11.88
CA THR A 389 9.01 -18.66 11.60
C THR A 389 9.45 -18.83 10.15
N SER A 390 8.64 -19.48 9.30
CA SER A 390 8.95 -19.65 7.88
C SER A 390 9.12 -18.29 7.21
N SER A 391 10.10 -18.19 6.32
CA SER A 391 10.55 -16.92 5.76
C SER A 391 10.88 -16.95 4.26
N ARG A 392 10.78 -18.12 3.60
CA ARG A 392 11.14 -18.28 2.18
C ARG A 392 9.95 -18.60 1.27
N ASP A 393 9.02 -19.42 1.73
CA ASP A 393 7.82 -19.80 0.98
C ASP A 393 6.59 -19.08 1.53
N ARG A 394 5.83 -19.74 2.39
CA ARG A 394 4.60 -19.27 2.99
C ARG A 394 4.98 -18.65 4.33
N LEU A 395 5.17 -17.34 4.35
CA LEU A 395 5.69 -16.59 5.49
C LEU A 395 4.78 -16.72 6.73
N GLY A 396 5.35 -16.69 7.93
CA GLY A 396 4.61 -16.71 9.21
C GLY A 396 3.92 -18.04 9.54
N CYS A 397 4.33 -19.12 8.88
CA CYS A 397 3.85 -20.47 9.15
C CYS A 397 4.87 -21.26 9.98
N ILE A 398 4.39 -22.37 10.56
CA ILE A 398 5.24 -23.29 11.32
C ILE A 398 6.41 -23.76 10.43
N ASP A 399 7.62 -23.62 10.96
CA ASP A 399 8.90 -24.09 10.42
C ASP A 399 9.62 -24.79 11.59
N GLU A 400 9.48 -26.11 11.67
CA GLU A 400 9.89 -26.89 12.84
C GLU A 400 11.41 -27.12 12.89
N ASP A 401 12.10 -27.11 11.75
CA ASP A 401 13.54 -27.38 11.64
C ASP A 401 14.39 -26.12 11.38
N GLY A 402 13.75 -25.00 11.04
CA GLY A 402 14.34 -23.67 10.99
C GLY A 402 15.07 -23.35 9.70
N ASP A 403 14.78 -24.05 8.61
CA ASP A 403 15.45 -23.87 7.32
C ASP A 403 14.85 -22.71 6.48
N GLY A 404 13.70 -22.21 6.93
CA GLY A 404 12.95 -21.10 6.37
C GLY A 404 11.76 -21.50 5.50
N TYR A 405 11.54 -22.79 5.23
CA TYR A 405 10.37 -23.30 4.51
C TYR A 405 9.30 -23.81 5.48
N SER A 406 8.03 -23.63 5.11
CA SER A 406 6.92 -23.99 5.98
C SER A 406 6.59 -25.48 5.95
N ASN A 407 6.22 -26.03 7.11
CA ASN A 407 5.72 -27.39 7.24
C ASN A 407 4.47 -27.60 6.35
N PRO A 408 4.29 -28.83 5.80
CA PRO A 408 3.14 -29.14 4.98
C PRO A 408 1.85 -29.24 5.78
N ASP A 409 0.74 -28.89 5.13
CA ASP A 409 -0.62 -29.09 5.64
C ASP A 409 -1.58 -29.62 4.57
N ALA A 410 -2.88 -29.65 4.87
CA ALA A 410 -3.89 -30.21 3.97
C ALA A 410 -4.03 -29.46 2.63
N THR A 411 -3.53 -28.23 2.55
CA THR A 411 -3.61 -27.34 1.39
C THR A 411 -2.24 -26.96 0.81
N TRP A 412 -1.18 -27.03 1.61
CA TRP A 412 0.21 -26.79 1.22
C TRP A 412 0.98 -28.12 1.32
N LEU A 413 0.98 -28.89 0.25
CA LEU A 413 1.58 -30.24 0.23
C LEU A 413 3.11 -30.17 0.13
N PRO A 414 3.83 -31.19 0.63
CA PRO A 414 5.29 -31.27 0.48
C PRO A 414 5.66 -31.54 -0.99
N SER A 415 6.89 -31.18 -1.37
CA SER A 415 7.48 -31.62 -2.65
C SER A 415 7.39 -33.15 -2.78
N PRO A 416 7.11 -33.70 -3.98
CA PRO A 416 6.92 -33.02 -5.28
C PRO A 416 5.47 -32.60 -5.57
N LEU A 417 4.54 -32.85 -4.64
CA LEU A 417 3.11 -32.57 -4.84
C LEU A 417 2.73 -31.11 -4.54
N GLY A 418 3.58 -30.38 -3.83
CA GLY A 418 3.43 -28.96 -3.56
C GLY A 418 4.79 -28.29 -3.34
N GLN A 419 4.77 -27.20 -2.59
CA GLN A 419 5.93 -26.31 -2.37
C GLN A 419 6.28 -26.19 -0.88
N ALA A 420 5.57 -26.91 0.00
CA ALA A 420 5.94 -27.00 1.40
C ALA A 420 7.24 -27.79 1.56
N ASP A 421 7.85 -27.61 2.71
CA ASP A 421 9.00 -28.41 3.11
C ASP A 421 8.69 -29.92 3.02
N ALA A 422 9.52 -30.64 2.26
CA ALA A 422 9.47 -32.09 2.12
C ALA A 422 10.01 -32.84 3.36
N PHE A 423 10.85 -32.18 4.16
CA PHE A 423 11.51 -32.74 5.33
C PHE A 423 11.29 -31.92 6.62
N PRO A 424 10.02 -31.58 6.96
CA PRO A 424 9.65 -30.73 8.11
C PRO A 424 10.03 -31.31 9.48
N ASN A 425 10.43 -32.56 9.49
CA ASN A 425 11.09 -33.20 10.60
C ASN A 425 12.24 -34.02 10.02
N ALA A 426 13.45 -33.81 10.55
CA ALA A 426 14.69 -34.45 10.12
C ALA A 426 14.77 -35.98 10.37
N GLN A 427 13.70 -36.74 10.11
CA GLN A 427 13.57 -38.18 10.35
C GLN A 427 13.28 -39.00 9.08
N SER A 428 13.81 -38.60 7.92
CA SER A 428 13.72 -39.41 6.68
C SER A 428 14.39 -40.78 6.86
N LEU A 429 13.77 -41.82 6.31
CA LEU A 429 14.27 -43.20 6.36
C LEU A 429 15.50 -43.40 5.47
N SER A 430 15.58 -42.73 4.32
CA SER A 430 16.65 -42.90 3.32
C SER A 430 18.01 -42.45 3.85
N TRP A 431 18.04 -41.36 4.62
CA TRP A 431 19.29 -40.79 5.16
C TRP A 431 19.95 -41.66 6.25
N ARG A 432 19.20 -42.56 6.90
CA ARG A 432 19.76 -43.45 7.93
C ARG A 432 20.78 -44.44 7.37
N ASN A 433 20.77 -44.69 6.06
CA ASN A 433 21.68 -45.63 5.41
C ASN A 433 23.05 -45.01 5.10
N THR A 434 23.24 -43.69 5.26
CA THR A 434 24.52 -42.99 5.03
C THR A 434 25.62 -43.32 6.05
N GLY A 435 25.28 -44.02 7.15
CA GLY A 435 26.22 -44.32 8.22
C GLY A 435 26.64 -43.12 9.08
N LEU A 436 26.01 -41.96 8.90
CA LEU A 436 26.28 -40.76 9.69
C LEU A 436 25.71 -40.89 11.12
N PRO A 437 26.37 -40.29 12.14
CA PRO A 437 25.82 -40.22 13.49
C PRO A 437 24.49 -39.46 13.52
N GLU A 438 23.52 -39.90 14.34
CA GLU A 438 22.19 -39.26 14.45
C GLU A 438 22.25 -37.74 14.72
N ALA A 439 23.25 -37.27 15.48
CA ALA A 439 23.41 -35.85 15.78
C ALA A 439 23.91 -35.00 14.58
N GLU A 440 24.68 -35.59 13.67
CA GLU A 440 25.14 -34.92 12.44
C GLU A 440 24.05 -34.97 11.37
N LEU A 441 23.31 -36.08 11.30
CA LEU A 441 22.13 -36.21 10.45
C LEU A 441 21.11 -35.12 10.72
N TRP A 442 20.81 -34.84 11.99
CA TRP A 442 19.78 -33.86 12.35
C TRP A 442 20.09 -32.43 11.86
N ILE A 443 21.37 -32.02 11.90
CA ILE A 443 21.82 -30.68 11.48
C ILE A 443 21.85 -30.54 9.95
N LEU A 444 22.23 -31.60 9.24
CA LEU A 444 22.32 -31.56 7.78
C LEU A 444 20.95 -31.76 7.13
N ALA A 445 20.09 -32.54 7.77
CA ALA A 445 18.70 -32.75 7.40
C ALA A 445 17.87 -31.48 7.51
N SER A 446 18.08 -30.68 8.56
CA SER A 446 17.35 -29.42 8.82
C SER A 446 17.73 -28.27 7.88
N LEU A 447 18.29 -28.61 6.72
CA LEU A 447 18.66 -27.70 5.65
C LEU A 447 18.10 -28.19 4.31
N GLN A 448 17.35 -29.29 4.29
CA GLN A 448 16.77 -29.86 3.09
C GLN A 448 15.28 -29.57 3.07
N TRP A 449 14.79 -28.86 2.06
CA TRP A 449 13.37 -28.50 1.94
C TRP A 449 12.65 -29.09 0.73
N SER A 450 13.39 -29.59 -0.27
CA SER A 450 12.86 -29.98 -1.58
C SER A 450 13.22 -31.42 -1.91
N ASP A 451 12.27 -32.14 -2.51
CA ASP A 451 12.41 -33.50 -3.05
C ASP A 451 11.58 -33.59 -4.35
N VAL A 452 12.22 -33.30 -5.49
CA VAL A 452 11.52 -33.08 -6.77
C VAL A 452 11.05 -34.40 -7.41
N ASP A 453 11.70 -35.52 -7.14
CA ASP A 453 11.31 -36.82 -7.68
C ASP A 453 10.69 -37.79 -6.67
N GLY A 454 10.69 -37.42 -5.39
CA GLY A 454 9.98 -38.09 -4.31
C GLY A 454 10.67 -39.37 -3.83
N ASP A 455 11.98 -39.49 -3.99
CA ASP A 455 12.74 -40.68 -3.60
C ASP A 455 13.25 -40.65 -2.15
N GLY A 456 13.06 -39.51 -1.46
CA GLY A 456 13.44 -39.30 -0.07
C GLY A 456 14.86 -38.72 0.12
N TRP A 457 15.56 -38.34 -0.95
CA TRP A 457 16.76 -37.52 -0.92
C TRP A 457 16.42 -36.05 -1.20
N GLY A 458 17.12 -35.13 -0.53
CA GLY A 458 16.79 -33.71 -0.64
C GLY A 458 17.58 -33.02 -1.73
N ASP A 459 16.96 -32.17 -2.55
CA ASP A 459 17.63 -31.46 -3.66
C ASP A 459 18.51 -30.29 -3.20
N ALA A 460 18.30 -29.82 -1.96
CA ALA A 460 18.95 -28.63 -1.46
C ALA A 460 20.49 -28.82 -1.42
N PRO A 461 21.25 -27.87 -1.98
CA PRO A 461 22.69 -28.02 -2.12
C PRO A 461 23.42 -27.71 -0.82
N GLY A 462 24.54 -28.40 -0.58
CA GLY A 462 25.53 -27.96 0.41
C GLY A 462 25.83 -28.96 1.52
N ASN A 463 25.34 -30.18 1.44
CA ASN A 463 25.70 -31.26 2.36
C ASN A 463 25.76 -32.62 1.64
N ASN A 464 26.02 -33.68 2.41
CA ASN A 464 26.10 -35.06 1.93
C ASN A 464 24.74 -35.78 1.98
N LEU A 465 23.64 -35.06 2.16
CA LEU A 465 22.27 -35.55 2.00
C LEU A 465 21.62 -34.98 0.72
N THR A 466 22.36 -34.12 0.00
CA THR A 466 21.95 -33.60 -1.30
C THR A 466 21.83 -34.75 -2.31
N ASP A 467 20.68 -34.81 -2.98
CA ASP A 467 20.44 -35.69 -4.11
C ASP A 467 21.34 -35.31 -5.30
N ALA A 468 22.13 -36.28 -5.76
CA ALA A 468 23.00 -36.16 -6.92
C ALA A 468 22.23 -36.31 -8.25
N CYS A 469 21.03 -36.89 -8.20
CA CYS A 469 20.10 -37.08 -9.31
C CYS A 469 18.69 -36.46 -9.08
N PRO A 470 18.55 -35.11 -8.85
CA PRO A 470 17.31 -34.40 -8.43
C PRO A 470 16.00 -34.54 -9.24
N LYS A 471 15.98 -35.37 -10.29
CA LYS A 471 14.85 -35.52 -11.22
C LYS A 471 14.59 -36.98 -11.58
N VAL A 472 15.43 -37.89 -11.09
CA VAL A 472 15.41 -39.29 -11.45
C VAL A 472 15.47 -40.07 -10.13
N PRO A 473 14.33 -40.62 -9.70
CA PRO A 473 14.25 -41.21 -8.37
C PRO A 473 15.19 -42.41 -8.26
N GLY A 474 15.90 -42.48 -7.14
CA GLY A 474 16.95 -43.45 -6.91
C GLY A 474 17.05 -43.95 -5.48
N THR A 475 17.99 -44.85 -5.23
CA THR A 475 18.20 -45.48 -3.92
C THR A 475 19.66 -45.59 -3.50
N SER A 476 20.62 -45.22 -4.36
CA SER A 476 22.04 -45.19 -4.01
C SER A 476 22.31 -44.26 -2.84
N HIS A 477 23.30 -44.63 -2.02
CA HIS A 477 23.61 -43.92 -0.77
C HIS A 477 25.08 -44.01 -0.32
N LEU A 478 25.94 -44.72 -1.07
CA LEU A 478 27.36 -44.88 -0.78
C LEU A 478 28.26 -43.95 -1.59
N ASP A 479 27.80 -43.53 -2.78
CA ASP A 479 28.51 -42.67 -3.72
C ASP A 479 27.71 -41.41 -4.11
N LEU A 480 26.79 -41.52 -5.07
CA LEU A 480 25.94 -40.46 -5.59
C LEU A 480 24.55 -40.68 -5.01
N ASN A 481 24.26 -40.05 -3.88
CA ASN A 481 22.99 -40.25 -3.19
C ASN A 481 21.78 -39.89 -4.07
N GLY A 482 20.71 -40.69 -4.00
CA GLY A 482 19.46 -40.45 -4.76
C GLY A 482 19.51 -40.79 -6.25
N CYS A 483 20.59 -41.40 -6.72
CA CYS A 483 20.66 -41.92 -8.07
C CYS A 483 20.11 -43.36 -8.17
N PRO A 484 19.67 -43.79 -9.38
CA PRO A 484 19.29 -45.17 -9.62
C PRO A 484 20.40 -46.16 -9.19
N ASP A 485 19.97 -47.20 -8.48
CA ASP A 485 20.79 -48.32 -7.99
C ASP A 485 19.99 -49.59 -8.28
N PHE A 486 20.36 -50.28 -9.36
CA PHE A 486 19.55 -51.33 -9.96
C PHE A 486 19.58 -52.63 -9.14
N ASP A 487 20.71 -53.00 -8.57
CA ASP A 487 20.88 -54.25 -7.83
C ASP A 487 20.75 -54.09 -6.30
N GLY A 488 20.80 -52.85 -5.80
CA GLY A 488 20.48 -52.47 -4.44
C GLY A 488 21.64 -52.61 -3.45
N ASP A 489 22.89 -52.54 -3.91
CA ASP A 489 24.06 -52.61 -3.02
C ASP A 489 24.47 -51.26 -2.41
N GLY A 490 23.85 -50.18 -2.87
CA GLY A 490 24.04 -48.82 -2.39
C GLY A 490 24.93 -47.94 -3.26
N VAL A 491 25.55 -48.48 -4.31
CA VAL A 491 26.32 -47.73 -5.31
C VAL A 491 25.41 -47.41 -6.51
N SER A 492 25.56 -46.22 -7.11
CA SER A 492 24.74 -45.82 -8.25
C SER A 492 25.13 -46.51 -9.56
N ASP A 493 24.15 -46.77 -10.43
CA ASP A 493 24.35 -47.33 -11.80
C ASP A 493 25.37 -46.53 -12.64
N LEU A 494 25.63 -45.26 -12.28
CA LEU A 494 26.57 -44.40 -13.00
C LEU A 494 28.03 -44.68 -12.65
N THR A 495 28.30 -45.21 -11.46
CA THR A 495 29.67 -45.45 -10.98
C THR A 495 29.93 -46.90 -10.58
N ASP A 496 28.88 -47.69 -10.47
CA ASP A 496 28.97 -49.14 -10.33
C ASP A 496 29.61 -49.75 -11.60
N ALA A 497 30.53 -50.69 -11.39
CA ALA A 497 31.16 -51.45 -12.45
C ALA A 497 30.34 -52.72 -12.80
N PHE A 498 29.45 -53.13 -11.91
CA PHE A 498 28.69 -54.37 -11.94
C PHE A 498 27.22 -54.16 -11.49
N ASP A 499 26.49 -53.24 -12.14
CA ASP A 499 25.12 -52.79 -11.82
C ASP A 499 24.01 -53.89 -11.77
N PHE A 500 24.37 -55.16 -11.91
CA PHE A 500 23.48 -56.30 -11.86
C PHE A 500 23.91 -57.35 -10.81
N GLU A 501 24.94 -57.07 -10.01
CA GLU A 501 25.54 -57.98 -9.05
C GLU A 501 25.79 -57.27 -7.70
N VAL A 502 24.80 -57.36 -6.82
CA VAL A 502 24.72 -56.73 -5.49
C VAL A 502 25.91 -56.98 -4.54
N THR A 503 26.84 -57.86 -4.90
CA THR A 503 28.02 -58.18 -4.09
C THR A 503 29.32 -57.59 -4.62
N GLN A 504 29.31 -56.95 -5.78
CA GLN A 504 30.46 -56.32 -6.43
C GLN A 504 30.04 -54.95 -6.98
N TRP A 505 30.83 -53.91 -6.70
CA TRP A 505 30.52 -52.55 -7.17
C TRP A 505 31.72 -51.79 -7.77
N ARG A 506 32.91 -52.40 -7.73
CA ARG A 506 34.17 -51.75 -8.09
C ARG A 506 35.08 -52.73 -8.81
N ASP A 507 35.68 -52.26 -9.90
CA ASP A 507 36.72 -52.93 -10.68
C ASP A 507 37.89 -51.95 -10.84
N SER A 508 38.91 -52.05 -9.98
CA SER A 508 39.97 -51.04 -9.90
C SER A 508 40.96 -51.10 -11.07
N ASP A 509 41.14 -52.26 -11.71
CA ASP A 509 42.05 -52.43 -12.85
C ASP A 509 41.35 -52.68 -14.20
N GLY A 510 40.02 -52.80 -14.18
CA GLY A 510 39.15 -52.84 -15.34
C GLY A 510 39.18 -54.18 -16.06
N ASP A 511 39.44 -55.29 -15.37
CA ASP A 511 39.57 -56.63 -15.97
C ASP A 511 38.27 -57.45 -16.01
N GLY A 512 37.22 -56.95 -15.36
CA GLY A 512 35.91 -57.57 -15.29
C GLY A 512 35.70 -58.50 -14.09
N PHE A 513 36.63 -58.55 -13.13
CA PHE A 513 36.45 -59.16 -11.81
C PHE A 513 36.33 -58.08 -10.73
N GLY A 514 35.43 -58.29 -9.78
CA GLY A 514 35.13 -57.26 -8.78
C GLY A 514 36.08 -57.31 -7.58
N ASP A 515 36.46 -56.14 -7.07
CA ASP A 515 37.46 -56.01 -6.00
C ASP A 515 37.01 -56.59 -4.65
N ASN A 516 35.70 -56.73 -4.40
CA ASN A 516 35.20 -57.16 -3.10
C ASN A 516 35.53 -58.65 -2.88
N PRO A 517 36.40 -59.00 -1.90
CA PRO A 517 36.83 -60.39 -1.69
C PRO A 517 35.72 -61.30 -1.15
N GLU A 518 34.63 -60.73 -0.64
CA GLU A 518 33.45 -61.48 -0.19
C GLU A 518 32.36 -61.58 -1.28
N GLY A 519 32.56 -60.93 -2.43
CA GLY A 519 31.60 -60.88 -3.52
C GLY A 519 31.72 -62.06 -4.50
N HIS A 520 30.71 -62.18 -5.36
CA HIS A 520 30.71 -63.16 -6.45
C HIS A 520 31.84 -62.86 -7.43
N LEU A 521 32.59 -63.90 -7.84
CA LEU A 521 33.74 -63.78 -8.76
C LEU A 521 34.73 -62.67 -8.36
N SER A 522 35.10 -62.64 -7.08
CA SER A 522 36.05 -61.66 -6.55
C SER A 522 37.44 -61.77 -7.20
N ASP A 523 38.04 -60.64 -7.52
CA ASP A 523 39.40 -60.56 -8.02
C ASP A 523 40.42 -60.89 -6.92
N ALA A 524 41.32 -61.83 -7.22
CA ALA A 524 42.45 -62.21 -6.38
C ALA A 524 43.67 -61.28 -6.57
N CYS A 525 43.62 -60.38 -7.55
CA CYS A 525 44.62 -59.37 -7.91
C CYS A 525 44.02 -57.96 -8.21
N PRO A 526 43.24 -57.31 -7.31
CA PRO A 526 42.43 -56.10 -7.60
C PRO A 526 43.12 -54.85 -8.22
N GLU A 527 44.44 -54.85 -8.30
CA GLU A 527 45.23 -53.70 -8.78
C GLU A 527 46.07 -54.08 -10.02
N SER A 528 45.83 -55.24 -10.62
CA SER A 528 46.69 -55.85 -11.64
C SER A 528 45.87 -56.69 -12.61
N ARG A 529 45.33 -56.00 -13.61
CA ARG A 529 44.48 -56.56 -14.66
C ARG A 529 44.96 -57.93 -15.13
N GLY A 530 44.07 -58.91 -15.06
CA GLY A 530 44.34 -60.27 -15.46
C GLY A 530 43.24 -60.91 -16.27
N SER A 531 43.44 -62.18 -16.59
CA SER A 531 42.49 -62.99 -17.38
C SER A 531 42.35 -64.42 -16.87
N SER A 532 43.00 -64.75 -15.75
CA SER A 532 42.90 -66.06 -15.10
C SER A 532 41.44 -66.36 -14.70
N LEU A 533 40.96 -67.58 -15.03
CA LEU A 533 39.57 -68.01 -14.84
C LEU A 533 39.42 -69.24 -13.94
N VAL A 534 40.51 -69.94 -13.61
CA VAL A 534 40.45 -71.24 -12.92
C VAL A 534 40.76 -71.12 -11.45
N ASP A 535 41.85 -70.46 -11.10
CA ASP A 535 42.35 -70.40 -9.72
C ASP A 535 42.20 -69.00 -9.12
N ARG A 536 43.20 -68.13 -9.29
CA ARG A 536 43.20 -66.76 -8.81
C ARG A 536 42.55 -65.92 -9.89
N LEU A 537 41.21 -65.81 -9.83
CA LEU A 537 40.41 -65.02 -10.76
C LEU A 537 40.96 -63.58 -10.84
N GLY A 538 40.97 -63.00 -12.04
CA GLY A 538 41.46 -61.62 -12.30
C GLY A 538 42.97 -61.40 -12.17
N CYS A 539 43.75 -62.46 -11.90
CA CYS A 539 45.21 -62.35 -11.91
C CYS A 539 45.82 -62.47 -13.32
N PRO A 540 46.99 -61.86 -13.57
CA PRO A 540 47.70 -61.97 -14.84
C PRO A 540 47.94 -63.43 -15.26
N ASP A 541 47.62 -63.72 -16.51
CA ASP A 541 47.76 -65.00 -17.20
C ASP A 541 48.35 -64.67 -18.59
N ASP A 542 49.66 -64.83 -18.72
CA ASP A 542 50.44 -64.32 -19.87
C ASP A 542 50.24 -65.17 -21.15
N ASP A 543 49.75 -66.41 -21.02
CA ASP A 543 49.52 -67.31 -22.16
C ASP A 543 48.05 -67.65 -22.43
N GLU A 544 47.14 -67.23 -21.54
CA GLU A 544 45.68 -67.36 -21.61
C GLU A 544 45.18 -68.82 -21.59
N ASP A 545 45.77 -69.68 -20.76
CA ASP A 545 45.25 -71.03 -20.53
C ASP A 545 44.22 -71.13 -19.40
N GLY A 546 44.06 -70.05 -18.63
CA GLY A 546 43.12 -69.91 -17.55
C GLY A 546 43.72 -70.00 -16.14
N TRP A 547 45.00 -70.37 -15.99
CA TRP A 547 45.71 -70.37 -14.71
C TRP A 547 46.52 -69.09 -14.52
N SER A 548 46.57 -68.58 -13.30
CA SER A 548 47.36 -67.38 -13.02
C SER A 548 48.87 -67.64 -13.08
N ASN A 549 49.65 -66.66 -13.58
CA ASN A 549 51.12 -66.72 -13.65
C ASN A 549 51.81 -67.09 -12.32
N ALA A 550 51.16 -66.85 -11.18
CA ALA A 550 51.72 -67.14 -9.86
C ALA A 550 51.61 -68.62 -9.45
N ASN A 551 50.61 -69.32 -9.97
CA ASN A 551 50.32 -70.72 -9.66
C ASN A 551 50.45 -71.64 -10.88
N ASP A 552 50.75 -71.05 -12.03
CA ASP A 552 51.13 -71.74 -13.24
C ASP A 552 52.63 -72.10 -13.20
N ALA A 553 52.94 -73.39 -13.34
CA ALA A 553 54.31 -73.89 -13.43
C ALA A 553 55.02 -73.46 -14.73
N PHE A 554 54.26 -73.16 -15.79
CA PHE A 554 54.73 -72.71 -17.08
C PHE A 554 53.96 -71.49 -17.62
N PRO A 555 54.11 -70.28 -17.01
CA PRO A 555 53.34 -69.06 -17.32
C PRO A 555 53.45 -68.47 -18.75
N THR A 556 54.03 -69.19 -19.71
CA THR A 556 54.20 -68.73 -21.10
C THR A 556 53.90 -69.85 -22.11
N ASP A 557 53.46 -71.02 -21.65
CA ASP A 557 53.08 -72.18 -22.45
C ASP A 557 51.64 -72.59 -22.16
N ARG A 558 50.70 -72.07 -22.97
CA ARG A 558 49.24 -72.29 -22.85
C ARG A 558 48.79 -73.76 -22.71
N LEU A 559 49.66 -74.72 -23.01
CA LEU A 559 49.32 -76.15 -22.96
C LEU A 559 49.73 -76.83 -21.65
N GLN A 560 50.44 -76.15 -20.75
CA GLN A 560 51.06 -76.70 -19.55
C GLN A 560 50.90 -75.75 -18.36
N TRP A 561 50.31 -76.21 -17.26
CA TRP A 561 50.09 -75.37 -16.06
C TRP A 561 50.53 -75.99 -14.74
N SER A 562 50.89 -77.27 -14.73
CA SER A 562 51.22 -78.05 -13.53
C SER A 562 52.51 -78.86 -13.74
N ASP A 563 53.36 -78.91 -12.73
CA ASP A 563 54.60 -79.70 -12.67
C ASP A 563 54.67 -80.39 -11.30
N THR A 564 54.20 -81.63 -11.23
CA THR A 564 54.00 -82.34 -9.95
C THR A 564 55.32 -82.76 -9.30
N ASP A 565 56.38 -83.01 -10.08
CA ASP A 565 57.67 -83.49 -9.57
C ASP A 565 58.81 -82.45 -9.62
N GLY A 566 58.56 -81.29 -10.25
CA GLY A 566 59.42 -80.11 -10.24
C GLY A 566 60.62 -80.21 -11.19
N ASP A 567 60.51 -80.99 -12.26
CA ASP A 567 61.62 -81.25 -13.19
C ASP A 567 61.69 -80.28 -14.38
N GLY A 568 60.67 -79.43 -14.56
CA GLY A 568 60.58 -78.47 -15.65
C GLY A 568 59.87 -79.00 -16.92
N TYR A 569 59.19 -80.14 -16.84
CA TYR A 569 58.21 -80.65 -17.81
C TYR A 569 56.82 -80.69 -17.15
N GLY A 570 55.79 -80.32 -17.91
CA GLY A 570 54.43 -80.17 -17.38
C GLY A 570 53.59 -81.43 -17.51
N ASP A 571 52.74 -81.67 -16.52
CA ASP A 571 51.95 -82.90 -16.37
C ASP A 571 50.92 -83.12 -17.50
N HIS A 572 50.55 -82.06 -18.23
CA HIS A 572 49.48 -82.12 -19.22
C HIS A 572 49.97 -82.85 -20.49
N PRO A 573 49.20 -83.79 -21.08
CA PRO A 573 49.75 -84.75 -22.07
C PRO A 573 50.01 -84.18 -23.46
N ILE A 574 49.89 -82.86 -23.67
CA ILE A 574 50.04 -82.21 -24.98
C ILE A 574 50.95 -81.00 -24.89
N GLY A 575 51.77 -80.77 -25.92
CA GLY A 575 52.69 -79.63 -25.98
C GLY A 575 54.16 -80.03 -25.99
N PRO A 576 55.06 -79.07 -26.24
CA PRO A 576 56.50 -79.30 -26.42
C PRO A 576 57.25 -79.58 -25.10
N ARG A 577 56.62 -79.30 -23.96
CA ARG A 577 57.17 -79.49 -22.61
C ARG A 577 56.38 -80.48 -21.77
N ARG A 578 55.61 -81.39 -22.37
CA ARG A 578 54.86 -82.40 -21.61
C ARG A 578 55.79 -83.37 -20.88
N ASP A 579 55.37 -83.83 -19.71
CA ASP A 579 56.01 -84.88 -18.96
C ASP A 579 55.29 -86.22 -19.22
N ASP A 580 56.03 -87.16 -19.79
CA ASP A 580 55.59 -88.53 -19.99
C ASP A 580 55.76 -89.39 -18.72
N CYS A 581 56.31 -88.83 -17.63
CA CYS A 581 56.55 -89.39 -16.28
C CYS A 581 56.12 -88.46 -15.10
N PRO A 582 54.87 -87.95 -15.01
CA PRO A 582 54.44 -86.84 -14.11
C PRO A 582 54.69 -86.94 -12.58
N GLU A 583 55.15 -88.07 -12.07
CA GLU A 583 55.40 -88.27 -10.62
C GLU A 583 56.91 -88.48 -10.31
N VAL A 584 57.78 -88.48 -11.32
CA VAL A 584 59.18 -88.88 -11.20
C VAL A 584 60.11 -88.00 -12.04
N ALA A 585 60.73 -87.04 -11.35
CA ALA A 585 61.56 -86.03 -11.97
C ALA A 585 62.63 -86.58 -12.94
N GLY A 586 62.70 -85.95 -14.10
CA GLY A 586 63.53 -86.34 -15.23
C GLY A 586 64.17 -85.18 -16.00
N THR A 587 65.01 -85.52 -16.97
CA THR A 587 65.65 -84.51 -17.85
C THR A 587 65.72 -84.96 -19.31
N SER A 588 65.06 -86.06 -19.67
CA SER A 588 65.06 -86.56 -21.05
C SER A 588 64.31 -85.62 -21.99
N THR A 589 64.84 -85.44 -23.20
CA THR A 589 64.35 -84.46 -24.18
C THR A 589 63.92 -85.09 -25.51
N LEU A 590 64.43 -86.28 -25.85
CA LEU A 590 64.32 -86.87 -27.19
C LEU A 590 63.19 -87.88 -27.35
N ASP A 591 63.00 -88.77 -26.37
CA ASP A 591 62.02 -89.85 -26.41
C ASP A 591 60.81 -89.54 -25.50
N ARG A 592 60.78 -90.08 -24.29
CA ARG A 592 59.80 -89.73 -23.26
C ARG A 592 60.31 -88.48 -22.57
N GLN A 593 59.63 -87.36 -22.71
CA GLN A 593 60.05 -86.09 -22.09
C GLN A 593 59.74 -86.12 -20.58
N GLY A 594 60.56 -85.49 -19.74
CA GLY A 594 60.38 -85.43 -18.28
C GLY A 594 60.64 -86.74 -17.51
N CYS A 595 61.30 -87.73 -18.12
CA CYS A 595 61.64 -89.00 -17.45
C CYS A 595 63.12 -89.05 -16.98
N PRO A 596 63.47 -89.88 -15.97
CA PRO A 596 64.83 -89.97 -15.46
C PRO A 596 65.88 -90.31 -16.54
N ASP A 597 66.89 -89.44 -16.67
CA ASP A 597 68.07 -89.56 -17.54
C ASP A 597 69.37 -89.36 -16.72
N PRO A 598 69.88 -90.40 -16.04
CA PRO A 598 71.04 -90.32 -15.17
C PRO A 598 72.38 -90.08 -15.89
N ASP A 599 72.47 -90.37 -17.18
CA ASP A 599 73.69 -90.22 -18.00
C ASP A 599 73.71 -88.97 -18.88
N GLY A 600 72.58 -88.28 -19.00
CA GLY A 600 72.47 -86.95 -19.61
C GLY A 600 72.63 -86.98 -21.13
N ASP A 601 72.25 -88.08 -21.78
CA ASP A 601 72.33 -88.25 -23.22
C ASP A 601 71.04 -87.78 -23.95
N GLY A 602 70.02 -87.38 -23.18
CA GLY A 602 68.75 -86.88 -23.67
C GLY A 602 67.67 -87.96 -23.83
N MET A 603 67.98 -89.24 -23.59
CA MET A 603 67.02 -90.36 -23.62
C MET A 603 66.63 -90.83 -22.22
N SER A 604 65.41 -91.31 -22.05
CA SER A 604 64.93 -91.84 -20.78
C SER A 604 65.56 -93.20 -20.42
N THR A 605 65.72 -93.49 -19.12
CA THR A 605 66.19 -94.81 -18.61
C THR A 605 65.37 -96.02 -19.05
N ALA A 606 64.22 -95.81 -19.68
CA ALA A 606 63.40 -96.86 -20.25
C ALA A 606 63.97 -97.43 -21.56
N VAL A 607 64.94 -96.78 -22.21
CA VAL A 607 65.65 -97.33 -23.38
C VAL A 607 66.94 -98.03 -22.97
N SER A 608 67.00 -99.35 -23.19
CA SER A 608 68.18 -100.15 -22.84
C SER A 608 69.34 -99.93 -23.82
N SER A 609 70.57 -99.89 -23.32
CA SER A 609 71.88 -99.72 -24.02
C SER A 609 72.09 -100.39 -25.40
N PHE A 610 71.24 -101.33 -25.80
CA PHE A 610 71.26 -101.96 -27.12
C PHE A 610 70.62 -101.07 -28.20
N GLU A 611 69.59 -100.30 -27.87
CA GLU A 611 68.95 -99.31 -28.77
C GLU A 611 69.87 -98.08 -28.94
N SER A 612 70.52 -97.61 -27.88
CA SER A 612 71.51 -96.51 -27.93
C SER A 612 72.72 -96.83 -28.83
N SER A 613 73.18 -98.09 -28.84
CA SER A 613 74.29 -98.54 -29.69
C SER A 613 73.94 -98.59 -31.19
N MET A 614 72.65 -98.69 -31.53
CA MET A 614 72.17 -98.78 -32.91
C MET A 614 72.03 -97.39 -33.55
N LEU A 615 71.77 -96.35 -32.75
CA LEU A 615 71.79 -94.95 -33.16
C LEU A 615 73.22 -94.38 -33.31
N GLU A 616 74.21 -94.87 -32.55
CA GLU A 616 75.65 -94.51 -32.73
C GLU A 616 76.24 -94.94 -34.11
N ILE A 617 75.65 -95.95 -34.78
CA ILE A 617 76.04 -96.35 -36.15
C ILE A 617 75.71 -95.26 -37.18
N GLU A 618 74.68 -94.43 -36.90
CA GLU A 618 74.24 -93.36 -37.77
C GLU A 618 75.10 -92.09 -37.62
N GLU A 619 75.70 -91.85 -36.45
CA GLU A 619 76.56 -90.68 -36.19
C GLU A 619 78.07 -90.91 -36.33
N ASN A 620 78.64 -92.10 -36.09
CA ASN A 620 80.09 -92.32 -36.25
C ASN A 620 80.52 -93.79 -36.53
N PRO A 621 80.62 -94.23 -37.80
CA PRO A 621 80.84 -95.64 -38.15
C PRO A 621 82.26 -96.19 -37.87
N THR A 622 83.22 -95.34 -37.50
CA THR A 622 84.64 -95.75 -37.31
C THR A 622 85.00 -96.16 -35.88
N SER A 623 84.16 -95.85 -34.90
CA SER A 623 84.33 -96.18 -33.47
C SER A 623 83.60 -97.45 -33.03
N SER A 624 82.76 -98.04 -33.90
CA SER A 624 81.97 -99.22 -33.54
C SER A 624 82.79 -100.52 -33.51
N PRO A 625 82.70 -101.34 -32.44
CA PRO A 625 83.35 -102.66 -32.36
C PRO A 625 82.80 -103.66 -33.40
N ILE A 626 81.62 -103.39 -33.97
CA ILE A 626 81.02 -104.16 -35.06
C ILE A 626 81.80 -103.94 -36.36
N THR A 627 82.30 -102.73 -36.61
CA THR A 627 83.07 -102.38 -37.81
C THR A 627 84.40 -103.15 -37.90
N TRP A 628 85.10 -103.35 -36.78
CA TRP A 628 86.36 -104.11 -36.75
C TRP A 628 86.18 -105.62 -36.97
N SER A 629 85.01 -106.15 -36.60
CA SER A 629 84.67 -107.58 -36.76
C SER A 629 84.44 -107.96 -38.23
N ILE A 630 83.95 -107.01 -39.05
CA ILE A 630 83.67 -107.21 -40.47
C ILE A 630 84.97 -107.21 -41.31
N TRP A 631 85.92 -106.32 -41.01
CA TRP A 631 87.22 -106.24 -41.73
C TRP A 631 88.11 -107.47 -41.51
N GLY A 632 88.03 -108.10 -40.33
CA GLY A 632 88.75 -109.35 -40.02
C GLY A 632 88.27 -110.55 -40.87
N LEU A 633 87.00 -110.58 -41.28
CA LEU A 633 86.41 -111.64 -42.09
C LEU A 633 86.75 -111.51 -43.59
N PHE A 634 86.89 -110.30 -44.12
CA PHE A 634 87.28 -110.08 -45.53
C PHE A 634 88.74 -110.46 -45.84
N GLY A 635 89.66 -110.28 -44.88
CA GLY A 635 91.05 -110.72 -45.02
C GLY A 635 91.23 -112.24 -45.10
N LEU A 636 90.36 -113.00 -44.44
CA LEU A 636 90.38 -114.47 -44.41
C LEU A 636 89.71 -115.09 -45.66
N LEU A 637 88.73 -114.38 -46.25
CA LEU A 637 87.99 -114.80 -47.44
C LEU A 637 88.78 -114.57 -48.75
N GLY A 638 89.66 -113.55 -48.79
CA GLY A 638 90.54 -113.29 -49.94
C GLY A 638 91.59 -114.38 -50.19
N LEU A 639 91.95 -115.16 -49.17
CA LEU A 639 92.92 -116.26 -49.28
C LEU A 639 92.29 -117.55 -49.85
N LEU A 640 90.94 -117.64 -49.86
CA LEU A 640 90.19 -118.82 -50.31
C LEU A 640 89.60 -118.70 -51.73
N ILE A 641 89.66 -117.53 -52.38
CA ILE A 641 89.10 -117.28 -53.72
C ILE A 641 90.19 -117.23 -54.83
N GLY A 642 91.39 -117.76 -54.55
CA GLY A 642 92.52 -117.86 -55.51
C GLY A 642 92.51 -119.07 -56.46
N LEU A 643 91.49 -119.94 -56.44
CA LEU A 643 91.43 -121.14 -57.28
C LEU A 643 90.01 -121.35 -57.84
N GLY A 644 89.76 -120.89 -59.07
CA GLY A 644 88.59 -121.34 -59.85
C GLY A 644 87.95 -120.28 -60.74
N ASN A 645 88.47 -120.12 -61.95
CA ASN A 645 87.84 -119.37 -63.04
C ASN A 645 86.44 -119.94 -63.39
N ARG A 646 85.42 -119.08 -63.48
CA ARG A 646 84.64 -118.84 -64.72
C ARG A 646 83.60 -117.70 -64.54
N PRO A 647 83.36 -116.86 -65.57
CA PRO A 647 82.55 -115.64 -65.48
C PRO A 647 81.16 -115.80 -66.11
N VAL A 648 80.13 -115.08 -65.62
CA VAL A 648 78.98 -114.61 -66.43
C VAL A 648 78.43 -113.29 -65.84
N ASN A 649 78.22 -112.31 -66.75
CA ASN A 649 77.62 -110.97 -66.62
C ASN A 649 76.07 -111.05 -66.61
N ARG A 650 75.36 -110.20 -65.84
CA ARG A 650 74.82 -108.84 -66.12
C ARG A 650 73.53 -108.83 -66.95
N GLU A 651 72.52 -108.21 -66.34
CA GLU A 651 71.23 -107.70 -66.87
C GLU A 651 70.05 -108.70 -66.86
N ASP A 652 69.19 -108.54 -65.84
CA ASP A 652 67.72 -108.59 -65.89
C ASP A 652 67.16 -108.72 -64.45
N PHE A 653 66.85 -107.62 -63.77
CA PHE A 653 65.84 -107.58 -62.69
C PHE A 653 65.49 -106.14 -62.25
N LEU A 654 65.08 -105.31 -63.20
CA LEU A 654 64.28 -104.09 -62.94
C LEU A 654 63.14 -104.14 -63.95
N ASP A 655 61.90 -104.43 -63.49
CA ASP A 655 60.63 -103.96 -64.12
C ASP A 655 59.33 -104.60 -63.56
N GLU A 656 59.28 -105.06 -62.31
CA GLU A 656 57.99 -105.43 -61.69
C GLU A 656 57.96 -105.02 -60.23
N LEU A 657 57.34 -103.87 -59.93
CA LEU A 657 56.36 -103.69 -58.84
C LEU A 657 55.93 -102.20 -58.77
N GLN A 658 55.21 -101.77 -59.81
CA GLN A 658 54.44 -100.52 -59.84
C GLN A 658 52.99 -100.86 -60.21
N GLN A 659 52.13 -101.17 -59.24
CA GLN A 659 50.67 -100.93 -59.30
C GLN A 659 49.98 -101.36 -58.01
N GLU A 660 49.58 -100.38 -57.19
CA GLU A 660 48.24 -100.26 -56.56
C GLU A 660 48.34 -99.17 -55.50
N PHE A 661 48.05 -97.92 -55.86
CA PHE A 661 47.55 -96.91 -54.91
C PHE A 661 47.02 -95.74 -55.75
N GLU A 662 45.70 -95.65 -55.91
CA GLU A 662 44.95 -94.38 -56.05
C GLU A 662 43.45 -94.63 -56.32
N SER A 663 42.61 -94.16 -55.39
CA SER A 663 41.37 -93.39 -55.63
C SER A 663 40.72 -93.09 -54.26
N SER A 664 40.27 -91.90 -53.86
CA SER A 664 40.27 -90.50 -54.33
C SER A 664 39.59 -89.65 -53.19
N PRO A 665 39.37 -88.32 -53.25
CA PRO A 665 40.22 -87.33 -52.57
C PRO A 665 39.47 -86.13 -51.90
N TYR A 666 40.26 -85.10 -51.49
CA TYR A 666 40.06 -83.63 -51.40
C TYR A 666 40.42 -83.04 -50.00
N LEU A 667 41.56 -82.35 -49.78
CA LEU A 667 42.09 -81.03 -50.22
C LEU A 667 41.29 -79.82 -49.65
N ALA A 668 41.86 -78.72 -49.14
CA ALA A 668 43.25 -78.29 -48.88
C ALA A 668 43.28 -76.96 -48.06
N SER A 669 44.33 -76.82 -47.23
CA SER A 669 45.20 -75.66 -46.94
C SER A 669 44.73 -74.18 -46.85
N HIS A 670 45.15 -73.58 -45.71
CA HIS A 670 45.80 -72.26 -45.48
C HIS A 670 44.99 -70.96 -45.71
N SER A 671 44.76 -70.14 -44.66
CA SER A 671 45.62 -69.09 -44.04
C SER A 671 45.69 -67.78 -44.85
N THR A 672 45.19 -66.68 -44.27
CA THR A 672 45.88 -65.39 -43.99
C THR A 672 44.89 -64.31 -43.49
N ASP A 673 45.10 -63.84 -42.26
CA ASP A 673 45.18 -62.45 -41.75
C ASP A 673 44.38 -61.24 -42.30
N VAL A 674 43.83 -60.49 -41.33
CA VAL A 674 43.90 -59.01 -41.09
C VAL A 674 42.78 -58.05 -41.57
N PHE A 675 42.16 -57.42 -40.55
CA PHE A 675 41.56 -56.07 -40.37
C PHE A 675 40.34 -55.55 -41.18
N ASP A 676 39.20 -55.42 -40.46
CA ASP A 676 38.42 -54.20 -40.09
C ASP A 676 37.82 -53.23 -41.16
N PRO A 677 36.86 -52.32 -40.86
CA PRO A 677 35.63 -52.36 -40.04
C PRO A 677 34.35 -52.06 -40.88
N THR A 678 33.18 -52.10 -40.21
CA THR A 678 32.11 -51.06 -40.20
C THR A 678 30.66 -51.54 -40.38
N VAL A 679 29.87 -51.23 -39.35
CA VAL A 679 28.58 -50.51 -39.39
C VAL A 679 27.34 -51.26 -39.93
N SER A 680 26.60 -51.76 -38.94
CA SER A 680 25.22 -51.35 -38.60
C SER A 680 23.98 -52.03 -39.21
N VAL A 681 22.97 -52.01 -38.32
CA VAL A 681 21.52 -51.99 -38.50
C VAL A 681 20.85 -53.34 -38.78
N MET A 682 20.02 -53.82 -37.84
CA MET A 682 18.55 -53.72 -37.96
C MET A 682 17.79 -54.34 -36.78
N GLN A 683 17.01 -53.46 -36.13
CA GLN A 683 15.60 -53.61 -35.73
C GLN A 683 15.03 -55.02 -35.48
N ALA A 684 14.74 -55.23 -34.19
CA ALA A 684 13.43 -55.54 -33.61
C ALA A 684 12.32 -56.18 -34.47
N GLN A 685 11.74 -57.26 -33.95
CA GLN A 685 10.30 -57.32 -33.66
C GLN A 685 9.93 -58.44 -32.66
N SER A 686 9.39 -57.98 -31.52
CA SER A 686 8.29 -58.52 -30.69
C SER A 686 7.94 -60.03 -30.68
N LEU A 687 7.73 -60.58 -29.48
CA LEU A 687 6.37 -60.91 -28.99
C LEU A 687 6.33 -61.19 -27.46
N ALA A 688 5.36 -60.49 -26.86
CA ALA A 688 4.88 -60.40 -25.48
C ALA A 688 4.76 -61.67 -24.61
N TYR A 689 4.88 -61.43 -23.30
CA TYR A 689 4.39 -62.25 -22.18
C TYR A 689 3.40 -61.42 -21.31
N SER A 690 2.66 -62.13 -20.44
CA SER A 690 1.73 -61.68 -19.38
C SER A 690 0.23 -61.70 -19.75
N PRO A 691 -0.71 -62.03 -18.81
CA PRO A 691 -0.97 -61.20 -17.61
C PRO A 691 -1.39 -61.93 -16.29
N TYR A 692 -1.35 -61.19 -15.17
CA TYR A 692 -2.17 -61.43 -13.98
C TYR A 692 -2.75 -60.12 -13.40
N ALA A 693 -4.03 -60.21 -13.00
CA ALA A 693 -4.87 -59.31 -12.18
C ALA A 693 -5.12 -57.87 -12.70
N GLY A 694 -6.29 -57.23 -12.57
CA GLY A 694 -7.54 -57.53 -11.86
C GLY A 694 -7.94 -56.39 -10.91
N GLY A 695 -8.94 -55.57 -11.28
CA GLY A 695 -9.64 -54.58 -10.43
C GLY A 695 -10.15 -53.37 -11.25
N THR A 696 -11.45 -53.25 -11.61
CA THR A 696 -12.53 -52.48 -10.93
C THR A 696 -12.12 -51.05 -10.55
N GLY A 697 -12.75 -49.94 -10.94
CA GLY A 697 -13.91 -49.59 -11.77
C GLY A 697 -14.36 -48.13 -11.47
N GLN A 698 -14.91 -47.44 -12.49
CA GLN A 698 -15.80 -46.24 -12.46
C GLN A 698 -15.22 -44.92 -11.88
N TYR A 699 -15.35 -43.70 -12.43
CA TYR A 699 -16.44 -42.95 -13.08
C TYR A 699 -15.82 -41.88 -14.05
N ALA A 700 -16.23 -41.77 -15.32
CA ALA A 700 -17.29 -40.90 -15.87
C ALA A 700 -16.93 -39.42 -16.15
N ALA A 701 -16.79 -39.15 -17.46
CA ALA A 701 -17.30 -38.01 -18.25
C ALA A 701 -16.56 -36.65 -18.31
N GLY A 702 -16.25 -36.26 -19.54
CA GLY A 702 -16.00 -34.87 -19.97
C GLY A 702 -15.36 -34.79 -21.37
N PHE A 703 -16.17 -34.58 -22.40
CA PHE A 703 -15.81 -34.59 -23.84
C PHE A 703 -15.25 -33.24 -24.35
N ASP A 704 -14.41 -33.35 -25.38
CA ASP A 704 -14.09 -32.43 -26.50
C ASP A 704 -13.48 -31.04 -26.26
N ALA A 705 -12.27 -30.83 -26.81
CA ALA A 705 -12.14 -30.19 -28.12
C ALA A 705 -10.71 -30.27 -28.70
N TYR A 706 -10.66 -30.69 -29.97
CA TYR A 706 -9.55 -30.54 -30.91
C TYR A 706 -9.09 -29.08 -31.04
N GLN A 707 -7.78 -28.83 -31.05
CA GLN A 707 -7.12 -28.04 -32.09
C GLN A 707 -5.59 -28.24 -32.09
N SER A 708 -5.00 -27.93 -33.22
CA SER A 708 -3.82 -28.57 -33.77
C SER A 708 -2.77 -27.51 -34.19
N VAL A 709 -1.48 -27.82 -33.93
CA VAL A 709 -0.22 -27.35 -34.59
C VAL A 709 0.17 -25.83 -34.52
N PRO A 710 1.44 -25.43 -34.76
CA PRO A 710 2.73 -25.76 -34.10
C PRO A 710 3.65 -24.51 -33.88
N SER A 711 4.94 -24.76 -33.55
CA SER A 711 6.16 -23.92 -33.72
C SER A 711 6.36 -22.78 -32.71
N ALA A 712 7.38 -22.80 -31.84
CA ALA A 712 8.83 -22.77 -32.08
C ALA A 712 9.27 -21.58 -32.95
N GLN A 713 9.67 -20.48 -32.31
CA GLN A 713 10.98 -19.80 -32.49
C GLN A 713 10.96 -18.46 -31.71
N VAL A 714 11.73 -18.33 -30.63
CA VAL A 714 12.39 -17.05 -30.30
C VAL A 714 13.79 -17.37 -29.77
N LEU A 715 14.77 -16.85 -30.51
CA LEU A 715 16.18 -16.76 -30.16
C LEU A 715 16.36 -15.87 -28.93
N GLN A 716 17.17 -16.35 -27.97
CA GLN A 716 18.49 -15.80 -27.65
C GLN A 716 18.66 -14.28 -27.80
N ASP A 717 18.78 -13.57 -26.68
CA ASP A 717 19.86 -12.61 -26.38
C ASP A 717 19.52 -11.81 -25.10
N LEU A 718 20.21 -12.08 -24.00
CA LEU A 718 20.33 -11.18 -22.84
C LEU A 718 21.68 -11.42 -22.15
N LEU A 719 22.71 -10.77 -22.68
CA LEU A 719 23.91 -10.38 -21.95
C LEU A 719 24.27 -8.96 -22.40
N GLU A 720 24.18 -8.03 -21.44
CA GLU A 720 24.75 -6.68 -21.35
C GLU A 720 23.73 -5.87 -20.52
N GLY A 721 24.00 -5.47 -19.27
CA GLY A 721 25.24 -4.93 -18.75
C GLY A 721 25.14 -3.41 -18.72
N GLU A 722 24.60 -2.91 -17.60
CA GLU A 722 24.79 -1.59 -16.97
C GLU A 722 24.78 -0.29 -17.80
N GLY A 723 23.96 0.68 -17.38
CA GLY A 723 24.16 2.08 -17.73
C GLY A 723 23.05 3.06 -17.33
N GLY A 724 23.07 3.49 -16.07
CA GLY A 724 22.85 4.88 -15.60
C GLY A 724 21.64 5.72 -16.07
N GLY A 725 20.79 6.07 -15.09
CA GLY A 725 20.44 7.46 -14.72
C GLY A 725 19.63 8.32 -15.68
N LEU A 726 18.35 8.52 -15.33
CA LEU A 726 17.76 9.81 -14.93
C LEU A 726 16.45 9.57 -14.18
#